data_AF-A0A0F9SMX3-F1
#
_entry.id   AF-A0A0F9SMX3-F1
#
_cell.length_a   1.000
_cell.length_b   1.000
_cell.length_c   1.000
_cell.angle_alpha   90.00
_cell.angle_beta   90.00
_cell.angle_gamma   90.00
#
_symmetry.space_group_name_H-M   'P 1'
#
loop_
_entity.id
_entity.type
_entity.pdbx_description
1 polymer ?
#
loop_
_entity_poly.entity_id
_entity_poly.type
_entity_poly.pdbx_seq_one_letter_code
_entity_poly.pdbx_strand_id
1 'polypeptide(L)'
;MTSKLISDQLIKIFGINLYQKSLKFLSNKINIIYSRESPIKIRSLILDNEREFHLIIDEKNKEIFHDCPSFWIHSDREKKVCVHLLKLISIIKNETAQNILDNFDDYNLTSKDLSSKKRSKNFLLLANSCFDNNNCVEALSYLDKAIINDFESEKIIEIYLSTAISNNQYFEFFEFLKNGYESGLEAYFLKFNSYIERGIKDFLNLIQEYSFFNLLKITESFDKIFEFKDITFLASVFNELKKLVKDSNINNKYLAIYLIQKNKEILSKVNPDFNILISDEELESFKEDLVEYFLSEIDNFCIIDKLKLMKKQFHILNIPEEKFYNHYRKYKIEIQELEKKVYLKKFAFLKVLIERYNIKKTAGEFKKKKNTYIIKHHEENLRNPAYNYIISRIGFFGLNDQTIKSSEIGINYLIMKELFLDDLSKLQDAFYYRKQFWGEDENYKIKIIDGLSLLSRNIEYSYGVDQASLERTIIIEWNLANKPIQGSIVNAYGSQIIIPDQNNPLFHDLKPFDLCYCKKTPVKIESNIIKTVNVIKKCSFRDAIKSVSRGMTFIEGYYPLSLIKAVLYKEINPFQANLIVINNPNRLFIPNYSSFIEAFKEFLFRFILDEKEYVFEELKSNVLENINLLLNLLNLNDDLAGLDLSFYEIFKKLISPKITLKQLKSKFLNELHSLIEEILDKGELGSTIIFDLKKMKNTAFFKYANLINDLRRNEFKNTNILRLGNKNNLTYDLSEINKTYYGKKFVRILNIQGKPTLKSEKFKKFRDFCVKLNLKINVVDSLT
;
A
#
# COMPACT_ATOMS: atom_id res chain seq x y z
N MET A 1 1.64 33.76 12.11
CA MET A 1 1.00 32.78 13.01
C MET A 1 1.59 31.42 12.64
N THR A 2 2.27 30.76 13.57
CA THR A 2 2.86 29.44 13.37
C THR A 2 1.72 28.44 13.12
N SER A 3 1.67 27.82 11.94
CA SER A 3 0.79 26.69 11.71
C SER A 3 1.16 25.62 12.73
N LYS A 4 0.27 25.34 13.69
CA LYS A 4 0.44 24.17 14.53
C LYS A 4 0.40 22.96 13.60
N LEU A 5 1.37 22.06 13.76
CA LEU A 5 1.33 20.79 13.06
C LEU A 5 -0.03 20.13 13.34
N ILE A 6 -0.73 19.71 12.28
CA ILE A 6 -2.06 19.10 12.40
C ILE A 6 -2.03 17.89 13.33
N SER A 7 -0.91 17.16 13.38
CA SER A 7 -0.68 16.09 14.35
C SER A 7 -0.89 16.52 15.80
N ASP A 8 -0.38 17.70 16.17
CA ASP A 8 -0.42 18.18 17.55
C ASP A 8 -1.84 18.60 17.93
N GLN A 9 -2.58 19.17 16.99
CA GLN A 9 -3.99 19.48 17.20
C GLN A 9 -4.86 18.23 17.28
N LEU A 10 -4.63 17.24 16.41
CA LEU A 10 -5.32 15.96 16.48
C LEU A 10 -5.08 15.26 17.82
N ILE A 11 -3.84 15.26 18.32
CA ILE A 11 -3.50 14.72 19.63
C ILE A 11 -4.18 15.53 20.73
N LYS A 12 -4.20 16.86 20.64
CA LYS A 12 -4.83 17.73 21.64
C LYS A 12 -6.35 17.52 21.73
N ILE A 13 -7.03 17.39 20.60
CA ILE A 13 -8.49 17.30 20.53
C ILE A 13 -8.97 15.86 20.80
N PHE A 14 -8.31 14.84 20.21
CA PHE A 14 -8.81 13.46 20.21
C PHE A 14 -7.94 12.46 21.01
N GLY A 15 -6.81 12.91 21.54
CA GLY A 15 -5.90 12.10 22.33
C GLY A 15 -4.92 11.25 21.52
N ILE A 16 -3.76 10.96 22.12
CA ILE A 16 -2.63 10.28 21.48
C ILE A 16 -2.97 8.84 21.02
N ASN A 17 -3.81 8.13 21.78
CA ASN A 17 -4.15 6.74 21.49
C ASN A 17 -4.95 6.59 20.19
N LEU A 18 -5.90 7.49 19.91
CA LEU A 18 -6.70 7.42 18.69
C LEU A 18 -5.86 7.86 17.48
N TYR A 19 -5.02 8.87 17.65
CA TYR A 19 -4.06 9.32 16.65
C TYR A 19 -3.06 8.22 16.24
N GLN A 20 -2.48 7.50 17.20
CA GLN A 20 -1.59 6.37 16.90
C GLN A 20 -2.30 5.25 16.13
N LYS A 21 -3.59 5.01 16.40
CA LYS A 21 -4.39 4.04 15.63
C LYS A 21 -4.67 4.52 14.21
N SER A 22 -4.97 5.80 14.01
CA SER A 22 -5.17 6.33 12.66
C SER A 22 -3.91 6.23 11.81
N LEU A 23 -2.71 6.38 12.40
CA LEU A 23 -1.45 6.18 11.67
C LEU A 23 -1.28 4.75 11.12
N LYS A 24 -1.81 3.73 11.82
CA LYS A 24 -1.80 2.33 11.37
C LYS A 24 -2.80 2.05 10.26
N PHE A 25 -3.84 2.88 10.12
CA PHE A 25 -4.81 2.73 9.04
C PHE A 25 -4.20 3.23 7.72
N LEU A 26 -4.22 2.37 6.70
CA LEU A 26 -3.59 2.65 5.41
C LEU A 26 -4.39 3.74 4.66
N SER A 27 -3.68 4.73 4.10
CA SER A 27 -4.32 5.85 3.41
C SER A 27 -5.08 5.40 2.15
N ASN A 28 -4.60 4.36 1.46
CA ASN A 28 -5.23 3.78 0.27
C ASN A 28 -6.63 3.17 0.52
N LYS A 29 -7.00 2.95 1.79
CA LYS A 29 -8.35 2.51 2.18
C LYS A 29 -9.36 3.66 2.22
N ILE A 30 -8.94 4.92 2.08
CA ILE A 30 -9.80 6.10 2.00
C ILE A 30 -9.78 6.64 0.57
N ASN A 31 -10.92 6.60 -0.09
CA ASN A 31 -11.12 7.18 -1.41
C ASN A 31 -11.92 8.50 -1.29
N ILE A 32 -11.29 9.64 -1.58
CA ILE A 32 -11.96 10.94 -1.59
C ILE A 32 -12.65 11.12 -2.95
N ILE A 33 -13.98 11.12 -2.94
CA ILE A 33 -14.85 11.17 -4.12
C ILE A 33 -15.03 12.61 -4.59
N TYR A 34 -15.16 13.52 -3.63
CA TYR A 34 -15.41 14.94 -3.89
C TYR A 34 -14.81 15.76 -2.75
N SER A 35 -14.18 16.88 -3.11
CA SER A 35 -13.67 17.86 -2.15
C SER A 35 -13.88 19.27 -2.71
N ARG A 36 -14.42 20.15 -1.88
CA ARG A 36 -14.56 21.59 -2.12
C ARG A 36 -14.18 22.34 -0.85
N GLU A 37 -13.47 23.45 -0.99
CA GLU A 37 -12.88 24.17 0.14
C GLU A 37 -13.73 25.31 0.71
N SER A 38 -14.65 25.90 -0.08
CA SER A 38 -15.50 27.00 0.38
C SER A 38 -16.91 26.97 -0.23
N PRO A 39 -17.97 26.71 0.57
CA PRO A 39 -17.89 26.09 1.90
C PRO A 39 -17.29 24.69 1.83
N ILE A 40 -16.67 24.23 2.91
CA ILE A 40 -16.00 22.93 2.99
C ILE A 40 -17.03 21.82 2.78
N LYS A 41 -16.78 20.99 1.77
CA LYS A 41 -17.60 19.81 1.49
C LYS A 41 -16.73 18.67 0.99
N ILE A 42 -16.61 17.63 1.81
CA ILE A 42 -15.78 16.45 1.53
C ILE A 42 -16.66 15.21 1.55
N ARG A 43 -16.50 14.35 0.57
CA ARG A 43 -17.16 13.04 0.49
C ARG A 43 -16.12 11.97 0.26
N SER A 44 -16.11 10.94 1.08
CA SER A 44 -15.21 9.80 0.94
C SER A 44 -15.89 8.46 1.15
N LEU A 45 -15.30 7.43 0.55
CA LEU A 45 -15.59 6.01 0.76
C LEU A 45 -14.40 5.37 1.48
N ILE A 46 -14.68 4.51 2.45
CA ILE A 46 -13.68 3.91 3.33
C ILE A 46 -13.89 2.40 3.36
N LEU A 47 -12.87 1.63 2.97
CA LEU A 47 -12.91 0.18 3.02
C LEU A 47 -12.23 -0.33 4.30
N ASP A 48 -13.00 -0.87 5.24
CA ASP A 48 -12.45 -1.47 6.46
C ASP A 48 -13.16 -2.80 6.80
N ASN A 49 -12.38 -3.82 7.14
CA ASN A 49 -12.85 -5.17 7.47
C ASN A 49 -13.86 -5.78 6.45
N GLU A 50 -13.55 -5.68 5.16
CA GLU A 50 -14.43 -6.13 4.06
C GLU A 50 -15.80 -5.41 4.02
N ARG A 51 -15.90 -4.21 4.62
CA ARG A 51 -17.09 -3.36 4.58
C ARG A 51 -16.76 -1.97 4.07
N GLU A 52 -17.71 -1.40 3.32
CA GLU A 52 -17.64 -0.04 2.82
C GLU A 52 -18.37 0.92 3.77
N PHE A 53 -17.70 2.00 4.15
CA PHE A 53 -18.23 3.08 4.97
C PHE A 53 -18.15 4.40 4.20
N HIS A 54 -19.14 5.27 4.39
CA HIS A 54 -19.14 6.62 3.85
C HIS A 54 -18.83 7.63 4.93
N LEU A 55 -17.99 8.61 4.60
CA LEU A 55 -17.72 9.75 5.47
C LEU A 55 -17.94 11.05 4.68
N ILE A 56 -18.75 11.94 5.22
CA ILE A 56 -19.11 13.22 4.60
C ILE A 56 -18.91 14.34 5.61
N ILE A 57 -18.18 15.38 5.23
CA ILE A 57 -18.03 16.62 5.98
C ILE A 57 -18.73 17.71 5.17
N ASP A 58 -19.72 18.38 5.75
CA ASP A 58 -20.52 19.42 5.09
C ASP A 58 -20.66 20.64 6.01
N GLU A 59 -19.82 21.64 5.79
CA GLU A 59 -19.77 22.88 6.59
C GLU A 59 -21.07 23.66 6.49
N LYS A 60 -21.68 23.72 5.29
CA LYS A 60 -22.93 24.48 5.09
C LYS A 60 -24.08 23.94 5.95
N ASN A 61 -24.14 22.62 6.09
CA ASN A 61 -25.13 21.94 6.93
C ASN A 61 -24.65 21.73 8.38
N LYS A 62 -23.44 22.17 8.71
CA LYS A 62 -22.76 21.90 9.98
C LYS A 62 -22.84 20.42 10.38
N GLU A 63 -22.48 19.52 9.47
CA GLU A 63 -22.63 18.08 9.68
C GLU A 63 -21.36 17.29 9.31
N ILE A 64 -20.99 16.33 10.17
CA ILE A 64 -20.08 15.24 9.83
C ILE A 64 -20.87 13.93 9.92
N PHE A 65 -21.17 13.36 8.76
CA PHE A 65 -21.83 12.07 8.64
C PHE A 65 -20.80 10.97 8.49
N HIS A 66 -20.91 9.91 9.29
CA HIS A 66 -20.17 8.68 9.06
C HIS A 66 -20.96 7.47 9.55
N ASP A 67 -20.92 6.39 8.79
CA ASP A 67 -21.71 5.18 9.03
C ASP A 67 -20.89 4.01 9.60
N CYS A 68 -19.71 4.29 10.18
CA CYS A 68 -18.98 3.27 10.92
C CYS A 68 -19.63 2.97 12.28
N PRO A 69 -19.37 1.78 12.86
CA PRO A 69 -19.95 1.39 14.15
C PRO A 69 -19.67 2.39 15.28
N SER A 70 -18.52 3.09 15.28
CA SER A 70 -18.20 4.09 16.31
C SER A 70 -19.19 5.25 16.33
N PHE A 71 -19.60 5.74 15.16
CA PHE A 71 -20.58 6.82 15.03
C PHE A 71 -22.00 6.37 15.40
N TRP A 72 -22.30 5.07 15.24
CA TRP A 72 -23.60 4.48 15.49
C TRP A 72 -23.82 4.05 16.95
N ILE A 73 -22.81 3.49 17.61
CA ILE A 73 -22.94 2.84 18.94
C ILE A 73 -22.86 3.85 20.09
N HIS A 74 -22.11 4.93 19.94
CA HIS A 74 -21.84 5.85 21.04
C HIS A 74 -22.75 7.08 21.02
N SER A 75 -23.35 7.41 22.16
CA SER A 75 -24.09 8.67 22.37
C SER A 75 -23.14 9.86 22.46
N ASP A 76 -22.03 9.68 23.17
CA ASP A 76 -21.10 10.76 23.52
C ASP A 76 -20.28 11.18 22.30
N ARG A 77 -20.24 12.49 22.02
CA ARG A 77 -19.53 13.09 20.88
C ARG A 77 -18.07 12.63 20.79
N GLU A 78 -17.35 12.64 21.91
CA GLU A 78 -15.94 12.24 21.98
C GLU A 78 -15.72 10.76 21.62
N LYS A 79 -16.70 9.90 21.90
CA LYS A 79 -16.63 8.46 21.62
C LYS A 79 -17.10 8.11 20.20
N LYS A 80 -17.82 9.01 19.52
CA LYS A 80 -18.23 8.84 18.12
C LYS A 80 -17.04 8.96 17.16
N VAL A 81 -16.05 9.78 17.51
CA VAL A 81 -14.88 10.02 16.65
C VAL A 81 -14.09 8.72 16.46
N CYS A 82 -13.84 8.38 15.20
CA CYS A 82 -13.21 7.12 14.81
C CYS A 82 -11.85 7.35 14.13
N VAL A 83 -11.08 6.27 13.97
CA VAL A 83 -9.78 6.28 13.28
C VAL A 83 -9.89 6.78 11.84
N HIS A 84 -11.03 6.55 11.18
CA HIS A 84 -11.25 6.94 9.80
C HIS A 84 -11.35 8.46 9.63
N LEU A 85 -12.02 9.15 10.55
CA LEU A 85 -12.13 10.61 10.51
C LEU A 85 -10.78 11.28 10.71
N LEU A 86 -10.01 10.84 11.73
CA LEU A 86 -8.65 11.35 11.96
C LEU A 86 -7.76 11.10 10.75
N LYS A 87 -7.86 9.90 10.15
CA LYS A 87 -7.09 9.57 8.97
C LYS A 87 -7.48 10.43 7.77
N LEU A 88 -8.76 10.69 7.54
CA LEU A 88 -9.20 11.60 6.48
C LEU A 88 -8.66 13.02 6.70
N ILE A 89 -8.78 13.57 7.92
CA ILE A 89 -8.25 14.90 8.27
C ILE A 89 -6.73 14.97 8.04
N SER A 90 -6.01 13.87 8.28
CA SER A 90 -4.56 13.82 8.04
C SER A 90 -4.15 13.72 6.55
N ILE A 91 -5.08 13.43 5.63
CA ILE A 91 -4.80 13.26 4.20
C ILE A 91 -5.26 14.48 3.37
N ILE A 92 -6.25 15.24 3.85
CA ILE A 92 -6.72 16.45 3.15
C ILE A 92 -5.75 17.61 3.33
N LYS A 93 -5.93 18.68 2.53
CA LYS A 93 -5.06 19.87 2.61
C LYS A 93 -5.06 20.46 4.01
N ASN A 94 -3.88 20.91 4.44
CA ASN A 94 -3.64 21.43 5.79
C ASN A 94 -4.61 22.57 6.16
N GLU A 95 -4.86 23.52 5.26
CA GLU A 95 -5.79 24.65 5.52
C GLU A 95 -7.22 24.17 5.76
N THR A 96 -7.70 23.22 4.94
CA THR A 96 -9.03 22.63 5.10
C THR A 96 -9.15 21.83 6.38
N ALA A 97 -8.14 21.01 6.70
CA ALA A 97 -8.07 20.27 7.95
C ALA A 97 -8.07 21.20 9.17
N GLN A 98 -7.28 22.28 9.12
CA GLN A 98 -7.19 23.27 10.17
C GLN A 98 -8.57 23.92 10.43
N ASN A 99 -9.26 24.36 9.37
CA ASN A 99 -10.59 24.95 9.48
C ASN A 99 -11.64 23.97 10.04
N ILE A 100 -11.57 22.68 9.67
CA ILE A 100 -12.45 21.65 10.23
C ILE A 100 -12.17 21.45 11.72
N LEU A 101 -10.90 21.43 12.13
CA LEU A 101 -10.50 21.21 13.53
C LEU A 101 -10.86 22.40 14.42
N ASP A 102 -10.62 23.63 13.94
CA ASP A 102 -10.91 24.85 14.71
C ASP A 102 -12.42 25.04 14.93
N ASN A 103 -13.25 24.58 14.00
CA ASN A 103 -14.71 24.62 14.09
C ASN A 103 -15.33 23.26 14.41
N PHE A 104 -14.54 22.29 14.93
CA PHE A 104 -15.01 20.91 15.07
C PHE A 104 -16.28 20.83 15.92
N ASP A 105 -16.37 21.65 16.98
CA ASP A 105 -17.49 21.69 17.93
C ASP A 105 -18.81 22.17 17.29
N ASP A 106 -18.75 22.89 16.17
CA ASP A 106 -19.93 23.37 15.45
C ASP A 106 -20.62 22.27 14.63
N TYR A 107 -19.94 21.15 14.34
CA TYR A 107 -20.48 20.07 13.52
C TYR A 107 -21.36 19.10 14.33
N ASN A 108 -22.50 18.72 13.77
CA ASN A 108 -23.29 17.60 14.27
C ASN A 108 -22.73 16.27 13.75
N LEU A 109 -22.40 15.34 14.64
CA LEU A 109 -21.92 13.99 14.29
C LEU A 109 -23.11 13.01 14.10
N THR A 110 -23.41 12.68 12.84
CA THR A 110 -24.58 11.88 12.45
C THR A 110 -24.20 10.53 11.85
N SER A 111 -25.09 9.53 11.97
CA SER A 111 -24.82 8.16 11.52
C SER A 111 -26.02 7.43 10.90
N LYS A 112 -27.17 8.09 10.73
CA LYS A 112 -28.38 7.47 10.17
C LYS A 112 -28.40 7.61 8.66
N ASP A 113 -28.11 6.53 7.94
CA ASP A 113 -29.16 5.67 7.36
C ASP A 113 -28.52 4.67 6.38
N LEU A 114 -28.89 3.39 6.50
CA LEU A 114 -28.41 2.33 5.63
C LEU A 114 -28.87 2.55 4.16
N SER A 115 -29.89 3.38 3.97
CA SER A 115 -30.51 3.81 2.71
C SER A 115 -30.56 5.33 2.53
N SER A 116 -29.56 6.08 3.01
CA SER A 116 -29.58 7.55 2.86
C SER A 116 -29.35 8.01 1.42
N LYS A 117 -30.12 9.01 0.97
CA LYS A 117 -29.85 9.81 -0.25
C LYS A 117 -28.39 10.29 -0.35
N LYS A 118 -27.72 10.46 0.79
CA LYS A 118 -26.31 10.87 0.87
C LYS A 118 -25.35 9.81 0.30
N ARG A 119 -25.61 8.52 0.55
CA ARG A 119 -24.84 7.39 0.01
C ARG A 119 -25.08 7.23 -1.48
N SER A 120 -26.36 7.23 -1.89
CA SER A 120 -26.73 7.19 -3.31
C SER A 120 -26.00 8.27 -4.11
N LYS A 121 -25.97 9.51 -3.60
CA LYS A 121 -25.21 10.61 -4.23
C LYS A 121 -23.70 10.37 -4.32
N ASN A 122 -23.08 9.70 -3.34
CA ASN A 122 -21.66 9.33 -3.42
C ASN A 122 -21.42 8.32 -4.54
N PHE A 123 -22.27 7.30 -4.64
CA PHE A 123 -22.17 6.28 -5.67
C PHE A 123 -22.45 6.84 -7.07
N LEU A 124 -23.41 7.76 -7.23
CA LEU A 124 -23.64 8.46 -8.51
C LEU A 124 -22.42 9.27 -8.96
N LEU A 125 -21.76 9.99 -8.03
CA LEU A 125 -20.53 10.73 -8.35
C LEU A 125 -19.40 9.79 -8.80
N LEU A 126 -19.27 8.64 -8.14
CA LEU A 126 -18.31 7.61 -8.53
C LEU A 126 -18.63 7.01 -9.90
N ALA A 127 -19.90 6.67 -10.15
CA ALA A 127 -20.35 6.13 -11.43
C ALA A 127 -20.03 7.08 -12.59
N ASN A 128 -20.38 8.36 -12.45
CA ASN A 128 -20.09 9.38 -13.47
C ASN A 128 -18.59 9.51 -13.73
N SER A 129 -17.77 9.56 -12.66
CA SER A 129 -16.32 9.59 -12.81
C SER A 129 -15.79 8.34 -13.53
N CYS A 130 -16.38 7.16 -13.31
CA CYS A 130 -16.01 5.94 -14.02
C CYS A 130 -16.41 5.99 -15.50
N PHE A 131 -17.58 6.53 -15.84
CA PHE A 131 -17.99 6.75 -17.24
C PHE A 131 -17.04 7.70 -17.97
N ASP A 132 -16.66 8.83 -17.33
CA ASP A 132 -15.70 9.79 -17.90
C ASP A 132 -14.32 9.16 -18.18
N ASN A 133 -13.99 8.05 -17.49
CA ASN A 133 -12.75 7.31 -17.65
C ASN A 133 -12.90 6.02 -18.50
N ASN A 134 -14.01 5.83 -19.22
CA ASN A 134 -14.31 4.64 -20.02
C ASN A 134 -14.23 3.31 -19.22
N ASN A 135 -14.63 3.35 -17.94
CA ASN A 135 -14.68 2.17 -17.07
C ASN A 135 -16.13 1.76 -16.80
N CYS A 136 -16.76 1.16 -17.81
CA CYS A 136 -18.20 0.88 -17.81
C CYS A 136 -18.61 -0.13 -16.72
N VAL A 137 -17.86 -1.22 -16.54
CA VAL A 137 -18.18 -2.28 -15.55
C VAL A 137 -18.21 -1.71 -14.13
N GLU A 138 -17.22 -0.89 -13.78
CA GLU A 138 -17.16 -0.26 -12.46
C GLU A 138 -18.23 0.83 -12.29
N ALA A 139 -18.53 1.57 -13.36
CA ALA A 139 -19.60 2.56 -13.36
C ALA A 139 -20.98 1.92 -13.10
N LEU A 140 -21.28 0.81 -13.78
CA LEU A 140 -22.51 0.04 -13.56
C LEU A 140 -22.59 -0.49 -12.13
N SER A 141 -21.51 -1.05 -11.58
CA SER A 141 -21.48 -1.50 -10.17
C SER A 141 -21.79 -0.37 -9.19
N TYR A 142 -21.30 0.86 -9.43
CA TYR A 142 -21.66 2.00 -8.59
C TYR A 142 -23.10 2.49 -8.82
N LEU A 143 -23.63 2.44 -10.05
CA LEU A 143 -25.04 2.75 -10.28
C LEU A 143 -25.97 1.78 -9.54
N ASP A 144 -25.66 0.48 -9.56
CA ASP A 144 -26.39 -0.55 -8.79
C ASP A 144 -26.44 -0.18 -7.29
N LYS A 145 -25.29 0.18 -6.71
CA LYS A 145 -25.19 0.65 -5.31
C LYS A 145 -25.93 1.97 -5.05
N ALA A 146 -26.14 2.79 -6.08
CA ALA A 146 -26.82 4.07 -5.94
C ALA A 146 -28.34 3.93 -5.85
N ILE A 147 -28.90 2.80 -6.30
CA ILE A 147 -30.33 2.55 -6.29
C ILE A 147 -30.80 2.35 -4.86
N ILE A 148 -31.74 3.19 -4.44
CA ILE A 148 -32.46 3.10 -3.17
C ILE A 148 -33.95 2.86 -3.45
N ASN A 149 -34.72 2.29 -2.54
CA ASN A 149 -36.16 2.12 -2.76
C ASN A 149 -36.92 3.45 -2.59
N ASP A 150 -36.67 4.41 -3.48
CA ASP A 150 -37.23 5.78 -3.52
C ASP A 150 -37.40 6.23 -4.99
N PHE A 151 -38.21 7.27 -5.22
CA PHE A 151 -38.62 7.76 -6.55
C PHE A 151 -37.45 8.22 -7.44
N GLU A 152 -36.32 8.65 -6.84
CA GLU A 152 -35.11 9.06 -7.59
C GLU A 152 -34.43 7.89 -8.33
N SER A 153 -34.74 6.64 -7.98
CA SER A 153 -34.11 5.45 -8.56
C SER A 153 -34.61 5.10 -9.95
N GLU A 154 -35.79 5.57 -10.37
CA GLU A 154 -36.33 5.27 -11.70
C GLU A 154 -35.38 5.74 -12.81
N LYS A 155 -34.87 6.97 -12.70
CA LYS A 155 -33.89 7.52 -13.65
C LYS A 155 -32.54 6.80 -13.59
N ILE A 156 -32.12 6.35 -12.41
CA ILE A 156 -30.86 5.60 -12.23
C ILE A 156 -30.97 4.24 -12.90
N ILE A 157 -32.10 3.56 -12.74
CA ILE A 157 -32.42 2.28 -13.38
C ILE A 157 -32.43 2.44 -14.91
N GLU A 158 -33.10 3.48 -15.43
CA GLU A 158 -33.10 3.76 -16.88
C GLU A 158 -31.68 3.92 -17.43
N ILE A 159 -30.86 4.75 -16.78
CA ILE A 159 -29.46 4.98 -17.17
C ILE A 159 -28.67 3.67 -17.10
N TYR A 160 -28.86 2.86 -16.05
CA TYR A 160 -28.20 1.56 -15.93
C TYR A 160 -28.53 0.68 -17.13
N LEU A 161 -29.82 0.46 -17.39
CA LEU A 161 -30.30 -0.44 -18.44
C LEU A 161 -29.85 0.04 -19.82
N SER A 162 -29.99 1.33 -20.12
CA SER A 162 -29.58 1.89 -21.42
C SER A 162 -28.07 1.77 -21.65
N THR A 163 -27.29 2.04 -20.60
CA THR A 163 -25.82 2.07 -20.70
C THR A 163 -25.24 0.67 -20.81
N ALA A 164 -25.81 -0.30 -20.09
CA ALA A 164 -25.39 -1.69 -20.21
C ALA A 164 -25.65 -2.23 -21.63
N ILE A 165 -26.82 -1.95 -22.20
CA ILE A 165 -27.14 -2.33 -23.60
C ILE A 165 -26.19 -1.64 -24.59
N SER A 166 -25.99 -0.32 -24.49
CA SER A 166 -25.15 0.42 -25.45
C SER A 166 -23.68 0.00 -25.44
N ASN A 167 -23.21 -0.62 -24.35
CA ASN A 167 -21.84 -1.09 -24.19
C ASN A 167 -21.71 -2.63 -24.25
N ASN A 168 -22.75 -3.34 -24.68
CA ASN A 168 -22.81 -4.80 -24.76
C ASN A 168 -22.48 -5.52 -23.43
N GLN A 169 -22.81 -4.93 -22.28
CA GLN A 169 -22.58 -5.48 -20.94
C GLN A 169 -23.77 -6.34 -20.49
N TYR A 170 -24.08 -7.41 -21.23
CA TYR A 170 -25.29 -8.20 -20.99
C TYR A 170 -25.21 -9.08 -19.74
N PHE A 171 -24.00 -9.49 -19.33
CA PHE A 171 -23.81 -10.20 -18.07
C PHE A 171 -24.25 -9.34 -16.88
N GLU A 172 -23.72 -8.11 -16.81
CA GLU A 172 -24.08 -7.11 -15.79
C GLU A 172 -25.57 -6.75 -15.88
N PHE A 173 -26.10 -6.56 -17.09
CA PHE A 173 -27.51 -6.26 -17.34
C PHE A 173 -28.45 -7.31 -16.72
N PHE A 174 -28.21 -8.60 -16.98
CA PHE A 174 -29.09 -9.65 -16.46
C PHE A 174 -28.86 -9.95 -14.98
N GLU A 175 -27.62 -9.84 -14.49
CA GLU A 175 -27.33 -9.95 -13.04
C GLU A 175 -28.05 -8.83 -12.26
N PHE A 176 -28.04 -7.60 -12.78
CA PHE A 176 -28.78 -6.48 -12.21
C PHE A 176 -30.29 -6.72 -12.18
N LEU A 177 -30.89 -7.15 -13.29
CA LEU A 177 -32.32 -7.46 -13.33
C LEU A 177 -32.68 -8.57 -12.33
N LYS A 178 -31.92 -9.66 -12.29
CA LYS A 178 -32.11 -10.76 -11.32
C LYS A 178 -32.12 -10.23 -9.89
N ASN A 179 -31.06 -9.53 -9.49
CA ASN A 179 -30.92 -9.00 -8.14
C ASN A 179 -32.01 -7.96 -7.82
N GLY A 180 -32.40 -7.15 -8.82
CA GLY A 180 -33.46 -6.17 -8.69
C GLY A 180 -34.84 -6.79 -8.45
N TYR A 181 -35.20 -7.86 -9.17
CA TYR A 181 -36.44 -8.60 -8.92
C TYR A 181 -36.42 -9.25 -7.53
N GLU A 182 -35.31 -9.88 -7.14
CA GLU A 182 -35.16 -10.49 -5.81
C GLU A 182 -35.20 -9.47 -4.65
N SER A 183 -34.87 -8.21 -4.91
CA SER A 183 -34.85 -7.12 -3.93
C SER A 183 -36.07 -6.19 -3.98
N GLY A 184 -37.07 -6.48 -4.82
CA GLY A 184 -38.35 -5.77 -4.86
C GLY A 184 -38.41 -4.55 -5.79
N LEU A 185 -37.56 -4.47 -6.83
CA LEU A 185 -37.58 -3.41 -7.84
C LEU A 185 -38.58 -3.65 -9.00
N GLU A 186 -39.41 -4.69 -8.90
CA GLU A 186 -40.36 -5.12 -9.94
C GLU A 186 -41.19 -3.98 -10.53
N ALA A 187 -41.77 -3.12 -9.68
CA ALA A 187 -42.62 -2.01 -10.11
C ALA A 187 -41.89 -1.00 -11.02
N TYR A 188 -40.58 -0.82 -10.82
CA TYR A 188 -39.77 0.03 -11.70
C TYR A 188 -39.47 -0.67 -13.02
N PHE A 189 -39.14 -1.96 -12.99
CA PHE A 189 -38.85 -2.73 -14.20
C PHE A 189 -40.05 -2.88 -15.14
N LEU A 190 -41.28 -2.90 -14.62
CA LEU A 190 -42.49 -2.88 -15.46
C LEU A 190 -42.55 -1.65 -16.38
N LYS A 191 -42.06 -0.48 -15.93
CA LYS A 191 -42.00 0.74 -16.74
C LYS A 191 -40.93 0.67 -17.84
N PHE A 192 -39.88 -0.11 -17.61
CA PHE A 192 -38.75 -0.27 -18.53
C PHE A 192 -38.76 -1.60 -19.29
N ASN A 193 -39.94 -2.21 -19.44
CA ASN A 193 -40.10 -3.49 -20.15
C ASN A 193 -39.50 -3.48 -21.57
N SER A 194 -39.58 -2.35 -22.28
CA SER A 194 -38.98 -2.19 -23.60
C SER A 194 -37.45 -2.34 -23.59
N TYR A 195 -36.77 -1.84 -22.56
CA TYR A 195 -35.33 -2.03 -22.39
C TYR A 195 -35.00 -3.49 -22.09
N ILE A 196 -35.79 -4.17 -21.26
CA ILE A 196 -35.58 -5.59 -20.93
C ILE A 196 -35.73 -6.45 -22.18
N GLU A 197 -36.79 -6.25 -22.96
CA GLU A 197 -37.03 -7.01 -24.20
C GLU A 197 -35.96 -6.73 -25.24
N ARG A 198 -35.57 -5.46 -25.40
CA ARG A 198 -34.46 -5.08 -26.27
C ARG A 198 -33.15 -5.72 -25.81
N GLY A 199 -32.83 -5.69 -24.51
CA GLY A 199 -31.62 -6.30 -23.97
C GLY A 199 -31.56 -7.80 -24.23
N ILE A 200 -32.69 -8.51 -24.11
CA ILE A 200 -32.79 -9.93 -24.47
C ILE A 200 -32.57 -10.13 -25.97
N LYS A 201 -33.25 -9.36 -26.81
CA LYS A 201 -33.10 -9.41 -28.28
C LYS A 201 -31.67 -9.17 -28.74
N ASP A 202 -31.06 -8.08 -28.25
CA ASP A 202 -29.70 -7.70 -28.62
C ASP A 202 -28.70 -8.75 -28.11
N PHE A 203 -28.91 -9.31 -26.91
CA PHE A 203 -28.09 -10.39 -26.36
C PHE A 203 -28.12 -11.67 -27.21
N LEU A 204 -29.28 -12.05 -27.79
CA LEU A 204 -29.39 -13.27 -28.60
C LEU A 204 -28.40 -13.29 -29.78
N ASN A 205 -28.01 -12.12 -30.29
CA ASN A 205 -27.05 -11.98 -31.38
C ASN A 205 -25.58 -12.09 -30.93
N LEU A 206 -25.32 -12.03 -29.62
CA LEU A 206 -23.98 -11.96 -29.04
C LEU A 206 -23.67 -13.13 -28.10
N ILE A 207 -24.56 -14.12 -27.96
CA ILE A 207 -24.39 -15.30 -27.09
C ILE A 207 -23.01 -15.96 -27.26
N GLN A 208 -22.55 -16.10 -28.50
CA GLN A 208 -21.27 -16.72 -28.83
C GLN A 208 -20.03 -15.99 -28.27
N GLU A 209 -20.15 -14.69 -27.95
CA GLU A 209 -19.06 -13.89 -27.38
C GLU A 209 -18.84 -14.18 -25.89
N TYR A 210 -19.82 -14.82 -25.24
CA TYR A 210 -19.77 -15.13 -23.82
C TYR A 210 -19.15 -16.49 -23.57
N SER A 211 -18.36 -16.59 -22.49
CA SER A 211 -17.96 -17.90 -21.99
C SER A 211 -19.20 -18.70 -21.56
N PHE A 212 -19.15 -20.03 -21.72
CA PHE A 212 -20.26 -20.88 -21.28
C PHE A 212 -20.61 -20.67 -19.80
N PHE A 213 -19.63 -20.35 -18.94
CA PHE A 213 -19.90 -20.04 -17.53
C PHE A 213 -20.71 -18.76 -17.34
N ASN A 214 -20.39 -17.69 -18.07
CA ASN A 214 -21.19 -16.47 -18.04
C ASN A 214 -22.58 -16.72 -18.61
N LEU A 215 -22.70 -17.55 -19.65
CA LEU A 215 -23.99 -17.96 -20.20
C LEU A 215 -24.84 -18.67 -19.14
N LEU A 216 -24.31 -19.66 -18.42
CA LEU A 216 -25.04 -20.36 -17.35
C LEU A 216 -25.57 -19.39 -16.29
N LYS A 217 -24.80 -18.36 -15.94
CA LYS A 217 -25.22 -17.33 -14.98
C LYS A 217 -26.34 -16.45 -15.55
N ILE A 218 -26.22 -16.04 -16.82
CA ILE A 218 -27.28 -15.31 -17.53
C ILE A 218 -28.56 -16.16 -17.59
N THR A 219 -28.44 -17.46 -17.86
CA THR A 219 -29.56 -18.40 -17.85
C THR A 219 -30.23 -18.47 -16.47
N GLU A 220 -29.44 -18.49 -15.38
CA GLU A 220 -30.01 -18.41 -14.03
C GLU A 220 -30.70 -17.06 -13.77
N SER A 221 -30.17 -15.97 -14.31
CA SER A 221 -30.86 -14.68 -14.28
C SER A 221 -32.17 -14.70 -15.06
N PHE A 222 -32.22 -15.38 -16.21
CA PHE A 222 -33.47 -15.56 -16.98
C PHE A 222 -34.53 -16.31 -16.19
N ASP A 223 -34.18 -17.41 -15.51
CA ASP A 223 -35.13 -18.13 -14.65
C ASP A 223 -35.80 -17.18 -13.67
N LYS A 224 -35.03 -16.28 -13.06
CA LYS A 224 -35.55 -15.28 -12.11
C LYS A 224 -36.34 -14.15 -12.78
N ILE A 225 -35.86 -13.61 -13.89
CA ILE A 225 -36.56 -12.54 -14.61
C ILE A 225 -37.93 -13.03 -15.08
N PHE A 226 -38.03 -14.29 -15.52
CA PHE A 226 -39.26 -14.88 -16.05
C PHE A 226 -40.24 -15.35 -14.97
N GLU A 227 -39.84 -15.41 -13.70
CA GLU A 227 -40.79 -15.54 -12.59
C GLU A 227 -41.72 -14.30 -12.49
N PHE A 228 -41.26 -13.13 -12.94
CA PHE A 228 -41.97 -11.84 -12.78
C PHE A 228 -42.37 -11.18 -14.11
N LYS A 229 -41.58 -11.35 -15.17
CA LYS A 229 -41.87 -10.79 -16.49
C LYS A 229 -42.65 -11.78 -17.35
N ASP A 230 -43.71 -11.28 -18.00
CA ASP A 230 -44.42 -12.04 -19.03
C ASP A 230 -43.47 -12.45 -20.17
N ILE A 231 -43.40 -13.75 -20.45
CA ILE A 231 -42.52 -14.37 -21.45
C ILE A 231 -43.13 -14.45 -22.85
N THR A 232 -44.37 -14.02 -23.04
CA THR A 232 -45.06 -14.04 -24.35
C THR A 232 -44.30 -13.26 -25.44
N PHE A 233 -43.53 -12.23 -25.06
CA PHE A 233 -42.70 -11.46 -25.99
C PHE A 233 -41.65 -12.32 -26.70
N LEU A 234 -41.26 -13.48 -26.15
CA LEU A 234 -40.34 -14.41 -26.80
C LEU A 234 -40.88 -14.97 -28.12
N ALA A 235 -42.20 -14.93 -28.34
CA ALA A 235 -42.78 -15.24 -29.65
C ALA A 235 -42.27 -14.31 -30.75
N SER A 236 -41.93 -13.05 -30.42
CA SER A 236 -41.38 -12.09 -31.38
C SER A 236 -39.95 -12.43 -31.84
N VAL A 237 -39.24 -13.27 -31.08
CA VAL A 237 -37.87 -13.76 -31.40
C VAL A 237 -37.86 -15.23 -31.81
N PHE A 238 -39.02 -15.82 -32.13
CA PHE A 238 -39.15 -17.23 -32.50
C PHE A 238 -38.17 -17.64 -33.60
N ASN A 239 -38.05 -16.83 -34.66
CA ASN A 239 -37.16 -17.13 -35.78
C ASN A 239 -35.67 -17.08 -35.40
N GLU A 240 -35.29 -16.26 -34.43
CA GLU A 240 -33.93 -16.18 -33.91
C GLU A 240 -33.63 -17.43 -33.07
N LEU A 241 -34.52 -17.80 -32.15
CA LEU A 241 -34.41 -19.03 -31.37
C LEU A 241 -34.36 -20.28 -32.26
N LYS A 242 -35.17 -20.33 -33.32
CA LYS A 242 -35.16 -21.42 -34.31
C LYS A 242 -33.80 -21.55 -35.01
N LYS A 243 -33.12 -20.44 -35.30
CA LYS A 243 -31.76 -20.46 -35.85
C LYS A 243 -30.76 -20.96 -34.81
N LEU A 244 -30.85 -20.46 -33.57
CA LEU A 244 -29.94 -20.81 -32.48
C LEU A 244 -30.02 -22.29 -32.09
N VAL A 245 -31.20 -22.91 -32.11
CA VAL A 245 -31.37 -24.37 -31.87
C VAL A 245 -30.60 -25.21 -32.89
N LYS A 246 -30.48 -24.73 -34.14
CA LYS A 246 -29.81 -25.40 -35.25
C LYS A 246 -28.35 -24.96 -35.43
N ASP A 247 -27.87 -24.07 -34.57
CA ASP A 247 -26.52 -23.56 -34.62
C ASP A 247 -25.51 -24.64 -34.19
N SER A 248 -24.32 -24.64 -34.80
CA SER A 248 -23.23 -25.52 -34.40
C SER A 248 -22.54 -25.06 -33.11
N ASN A 249 -22.71 -23.79 -32.72
CA ASN A 249 -22.18 -23.25 -31.49
C ASN A 249 -22.97 -23.76 -30.27
N ILE A 250 -22.28 -24.46 -29.37
CA ILE A 250 -22.87 -25.04 -28.16
C ILE A 250 -23.54 -23.99 -27.25
N ASN A 251 -23.01 -22.77 -27.17
CA ASN A 251 -23.59 -21.69 -26.35
C ASN A 251 -24.97 -21.28 -26.90
N ASN A 252 -25.05 -21.07 -28.20
CA ASN A 252 -26.27 -20.67 -28.90
C ASN A 252 -27.34 -21.76 -28.74
N LYS A 253 -26.95 -23.00 -29.04
CA LYS A 253 -27.81 -24.18 -28.93
C LYS A 253 -28.29 -24.41 -27.49
N TYR A 254 -27.39 -24.29 -26.52
CA TYR A 254 -27.71 -24.47 -25.09
C TYR A 254 -28.75 -23.49 -24.59
N LEU A 255 -28.52 -22.19 -24.78
CA LEU A 255 -29.44 -21.18 -24.28
C LEU A 255 -30.83 -21.34 -24.91
N ALA A 256 -30.89 -21.53 -26.23
CA ALA A 256 -32.16 -21.66 -26.93
C ALA A 256 -32.94 -22.90 -26.45
N ILE A 257 -32.30 -24.07 -26.43
CA ILE A 257 -32.94 -25.32 -25.97
C ILE A 257 -33.40 -25.21 -24.52
N TYR A 258 -32.55 -24.67 -23.62
CA TYR A 258 -32.92 -24.48 -22.23
C TYR A 258 -34.13 -23.56 -22.07
N LEU A 259 -34.11 -22.40 -22.73
CA LEU A 259 -35.18 -21.41 -22.66
C LEU A 259 -36.53 -21.99 -23.13
N ILE A 260 -36.49 -22.73 -24.25
CA ILE A 260 -37.68 -23.36 -24.82
C ILE A 260 -38.19 -24.47 -23.90
N GLN A 261 -37.34 -25.37 -23.44
CA GLN A 261 -37.75 -26.50 -22.59
C GLN A 261 -38.30 -26.05 -21.24
N LYS A 262 -37.63 -25.11 -20.58
CA LYS A 262 -38.05 -24.57 -19.28
C LYS A 262 -39.45 -23.96 -19.34
N ASN A 263 -39.78 -23.30 -20.47
CA ASN A 263 -41.00 -22.52 -20.64
C ASN A 263 -41.97 -23.12 -21.66
N LYS A 264 -41.81 -24.41 -22.00
CA LYS A 264 -42.50 -25.08 -23.11
C LYS A 264 -44.02 -24.91 -23.04
N GLU A 265 -44.62 -25.13 -21.87
CA GLU A 265 -46.07 -25.03 -21.68
C GLU A 265 -46.64 -23.65 -21.99
N ILE A 266 -45.93 -22.58 -21.65
CA ILE A 266 -46.39 -21.21 -21.85
C ILE A 266 -46.11 -20.79 -23.30
N LEU A 267 -44.90 -21.06 -23.81
CA LEU A 267 -44.50 -20.70 -25.16
C LEU A 267 -45.38 -21.39 -26.22
N SER A 268 -45.71 -22.67 -26.02
CA SER A 268 -46.57 -23.42 -26.94
C SER A 268 -48.03 -22.95 -26.96
N LYS A 269 -48.50 -22.26 -25.90
CA LYS A 269 -49.82 -21.60 -25.91
C LYS A 269 -49.82 -20.32 -26.75
N VAL A 270 -48.68 -19.62 -26.79
CA VAL A 270 -48.52 -18.36 -27.54
C VAL A 270 -48.21 -18.62 -29.02
N ASN A 271 -47.35 -19.60 -29.29
CA ASN A 271 -47.05 -20.07 -30.64
C ASN A 271 -46.89 -21.61 -30.63
N PRO A 272 -47.85 -22.36 -31.21
CA PRO A 272 -47.80 -23.84 -31.26
C PRO A 272 -46.54 -24.41 -31.90
N ASP A 273 -45.85 -23.66 -32.77
CA ASP A 273 -44.63 -24.10 -33.45
C ASP A 273 -43.47 -24.38 -32.48
N PHE A 274 -43.51 -23.88 -31.23
CA PHE A 274 -42.53 -24.22 -30.20
C PHE A 274 -42.58 -25.71 -29.80
N ASN A 275 -43.71 -26.41 -29.97
CA ASN A 275 -43.82 -27.83 -29.65
C ASN A 275 -42.99 -28.72 -30.59
N ILE A 276 -42.83 -28.30 -31.84
CA ILE A 276 -42.15 -29.06 -32.90
C ILE A 276 -40.74 -28.52 -33.21
N LEU A 277 -40.30 -27.52 -32.44
CA LEU A 277 -39.06 -26.79 -32.71
C LEU A 277 -37.80 -27.62 -32.42
N ILE A 278 -37.89 -28.53 -31.44
CA ILE A 278 -36.81 -29.43 -31.01
C ILE A 278 -37.39 -30.84 -31.04
N SER A 279 -36.84 -31.73 -31.88
CA SER A 279 -37.25 -33.13 -31.87
C SER A 279 -36.72 -33.87 -30.64
N ASP A 280 -37.37 -34.96 -30.24
CA ASP A 280 -36.89 -35.76 -29.10
C ASP A 280 -35.49 -36.35 -29.37
N GLU A 281 -35.20 -36.73 -30.63
CA GLU A 281 -33.88 -37.22 -31.05
C GLU A 281 -32.81 -36.12 -30.94
N GLU A 282 -33.10 -34.89 -31.41
CA GLU A 282 -32.19 -33.75 -31.30
C GLU A 282 -31.93 -33.38 -29.84
N LEU A 283 -32.95 -33.48 -28.99
CA LEU A 283 -32.85 -33.20 -27.56
C LEU A 283 -31.99 -34.24 -26.85
N GLU A 284 -32.22 -35.53 -27.08
CA GLU A 284 -31.43 -36.60 -26.45
C GLU A 284 -29.97 -36.56 -26.90
N SER A 285 -29.70 -36.36 -28.19
CA SER A 285 -28.34 -36.14 -28.70
C SER A 285 -27.67 -34.94 -28.01
N PHE A 286 -28.38 -33.82 -27.86
CA PHE A 286 -27.84 -32.66 -27.17
C PHE A 286 -27.59 -32.88 -25.68
N LYS A 287 -28.43 -33.68 -24.99
CA LYS A 287 -28.18 -34.05 -23.59
C LYS A 287 -26.89 -34.85 -23.45
N GLU A 288 -26.60 -35.74 -24.39
CA GLU A 288 -25.36 -36.51 -24.41
C GLU A 288 -24.15 -35.60 -24.61
N ASP A 289 -24.20 -34.69 -25.60
CA ASP A 289 -23.17 -33.66 -25.83
C ASP A 289 -22.91 -32.82 -24.56
N LEU A 290 -23.97 -32.45 -23.83
CA LEU A 290 -23.85 -31.67 -22.59
C LEU A 290 -23.23 -32.46 -21.44
N VAL A 291 -23.56 -33.74 -21.31
CA VAL A 291 -22.92 -34.60 -20.31
C VAL A 291 -21.44 -34.78 -20.64
N GLU A 292 -21.10 -35.01 -21.90
CA GLU A 292 -19.70 -35.10 -22.33
C GLU A 292 -18.96 -33.77 -22.07
N TYR A 293 -19.57 -32.64 -22.42
CA TYR A 293 -19.03 -31.32 -22.12
C TYR A 293 -18.81 -31.13 -20.60
N PHE A 294 -19.78 -31.49 -19.76
CA PHE A 294 -19.67 -31.42 -18.30
C PHE A 294 -18.50 -32.26 -17.76
N LEU A 295 -18.31 -33.47 -18.29
CA LEU A 295 -17.19 -34.33 -17.91
C LEU A 295 -15.86 -33.75 -18.39
N SER A 296 -15.80 -33.21 -19.60
CA SER A 296 -14.61 -32.52 -20.11
C SER A 296 -14.23 -31.30 -19.26
N GLU A 297 -15.22 -30.58 -18.71
CA GLU A 297 -15.00 -29.43 -17.84
C GLU A 297 -14.43 -29.85 -16.47
N ILE A 298 -14.80 -31.04 -15.98
CA ILE A 298 -14.17 -31.66 -14.82
C ILE A 298 -12.71 -31.99 -15.13
N ASP A 299 -12.45 -32.64 -16.28
CA ASP A 299 -11.10 -33.03 -16.70
C ASP A 299 -10.19 -31.81 -16.93
N ASN A 300 -10.78 -30.68 -17.32
CA ASN A 300 -10.10 -29.38 -17.49
C ASN A 300 -10.03 -28.55 -16.20
N PHE A 301 -10.36 -29.12 -15.04
CA PHE A 301 -10.30 -28.46 -13.73
C PHE A 301 -11.09 -27.14 -13.65
N CYS A 302 -12.30 -27.12 -14.20
CA CYS A 302 -13.14 -25.92 -14.20
C CYS A 302 -13.71 -25.53 -12.82
N ILE A 303 -13.98 -24.24 -12.61
CA ILE A 303 -14.55 -23.70 -11.37
C ILE A 303 -15.82 -24.47 -10.96
N ILE A 304 -15.85 -24.97 -9.71
CA ILE A 304 -16.98 -25.75 -9.16
C ILE A 304 -18.33 -25.06 -9.38
N ASP A 305 -18.40 -23.74 -9.27
CA ASP A 305 -19.65 -23.01 -9.42
C ASP A 305 -20.23 -23.12 -10.84
N LYS A 306 -19.39 -23.30 -11.88
CA LYS A 306 -19.85 -23.63 -13.23
C LYS A 306 -20.58 -24.97 -13.23
N LEU A 307 -19.97 -25.99 -12.63
CA LEU A 307 -20.55 -27.33 -12.55
C LEU A 307 -21.81 -27.38 -11.69
N LYS A 308 -21.88 -26.58 -10.60
CA LYS A 308 -23.12 -26.44 -9.80
C LYS A 308 -24.26 -25.87 -10.63
N LEU A 309 -23.99 -24.82 -11.42
CA LEU A 309 -25.00 -24.22 -12.31
C LEU A 309 -25.45 -25.22 -13.39
N MET A 310 -24.51 -25.89 -14.04
CA MET A 310 -24.83 -26.94 -15.02
C MET A 310 -25.70 -28.03 -14.39
N LYS A 311 -25.32 -28.56 -13.22
CA LYS A 311 -26.12 -29.55 -12.49
C LYS A 311 -27.56 -29.08 -12.24
N LYS A 312 -27.72 -27.84 -11.76
CA LYS A 312 -29.05 -27.25 -11.49
C LYS A 312 -29.89 -27.19 -12.78
N GLN A 313 -29.27 -26.78 -13.88
CA GLN A 313 -29.93 -26.60 -15.18
C GLN A 313 -30.16 -27.94 -15.92
N PHE A 314 -29.32 -28.95 -15.70
CA PHE A 314 -29.49 -30.32 -16.18
C PHE A 314 -30.79 -30.96 -15.69
N HIS A 315 -31.21 -30.60 -14.48
CA HIS A 315 -32.48 -31.06 -13.92
C HIS A 315 -33.69 -30.52 -14.70
N ILE A 316 -33.57 -29.35 -15.34
CA ILE A 316 -34.61 -28.75 -16.20
C ILE A 316 -34.61 -29.41 -17.58
N LEU A 317 -33.43 -29.79 -18.08
CA LEU A 317 -33.28 -30.53 -19.33
C LEU A 317 -33.58 -32.03 -19.17
N ASN A 318 -33.99 -32.50 -17.99
CA ASN A 318 -34.24 -33.92 -17.69
C ASN A 318 -33.03 -34.82 -18.01
N ILE A 319 -31.82 -34.39 -17.60
CA ILE A 319 -30.60 -35.22 -17.67
C ILE A 319 -30.48 -36.02 -16.36
N PRO A 320 -30.40 -37.37 -16.41
CA PRO A 320 -30.29 -38.20 -15.21
C PRO A 320 -29.01 -37.93 -14.40
N GLU A 321 -29.13 -37.79 -13.07
CA GLU A 321 -27.97 -37.54 -12.19
C GLU A 321 -26.91 -38.66 -12.27
N GLU A 322 -27.34 -39.90 -12.52
CA GLU A 322 -26.48 -41.07 -12.64
C GLU A 322 -25.37 -40.90 -13.68
N LYS A 323 -25.63 -40.11 -14.74
CA LYS A 323 -24.68 -39.88 -15.83
C LYS A 323 -23.47 -39.02 -15.42
N PHE A 324 -23.55 -38.18 -14.38
CA PHE A 324 -22.49 -37.20 -14.08
C PHE A 324 -22.17 -37.00 -12.58
N TYR A 325 -23.08 -37.35 -11.66
CA TYR A 325 -22.98 -36.94 -10.26
C TYR A 325 -21.79 -37.57 -9.50
N ASN A 326 -21.43 -38.81 -9.83
CA ASN A 326 -20.27 -39.47 -9.23
C ASN A 326 -18.95 -38.76 -9.60
N HIS A 327 -18.80 -38.35 -10.85
CA HIS A 327 -17.65 -37.56 -11.32
C HIS A 327 -17.62 -36.20 -10.61
N TYR A 328 -18.75 -35.50 -10.54
CA TYR A 328 -18.86 -34.23 -9.82
C TYR A 328 -18.47 -34.34 -8.33
N ARG A 329 -18.92 -35.40 -7.64
CA ARG A 329 -18.59 -35.61 -6.22
C ARG A 329 -17.09 -35.86 -6.03
N LYS A 330 -16.48 -36.67 -6.90
CA LYS A 330 -15.04 -36.93 -6.88
C LYS A 330 -14.26 -35.64 -7.12
N TYR A 331 -14.67 -34.86 -8.12
CA TYR A 331 -14.07 -33.57 -8.44
C TYR A 331 -14.17 -32.56 -7.30
N LYS A 332 -15.31 -32.49 -6.61
CA LYS A 332 -15.47 -31.61 -5.43
C LYS A 332 -14.46 -31.93 -4.33
N ILE A 333 -14.19 -33.21 -4.09
CA ILE A 333 -13.17 -33.65 -3.12
C ILE A 333 -11.78 -33.22 -3.61
N GLU A 334 -11.48 -33.43 -4.89
CA GLU A 334 -10.20 -33.03 -5.48
C GLU A 334 -9.94 -31.52 -5.39
N ILE A 335 -10.93 -30.68 -5.67
CA ILE A 335 -10.80 -29.22 -5.52
C ILE A 335 -10.63 -28.81 -4.05
N GLN A 336 -11.32 -29.48 -3.11
CA GLN A 336 -11.08 -29.24 -1.69
C GLN A 336 -9.62 -29.58 -1.31
N GLU A 337 -9.06 -30.64 -1.88
CA GLU A 337 -7.62 -30.95 -1.72
C GLU A 337 -6.71 -29.91 -2.38
N LEU A 338 -7.08 -29.35 -3.54
CA LEU A 338 -6.37 -28.23 -4.15
C LEU A 338 -6.42 -26.97 -3.28
N GLU A 339 -7.57 -26.65 -2.69
CA GLU A 339 -7.70 -25.52 -1.76
C GLU A 339 -6.81 -25.71 -0.52
N LYS A 340 -6.78 -26.92 0.05
CA LYS A 340 -5.83 -27.27 1.12
C LYS A 340 -4.38 -27.01 0.68
N LYS A 341 -3.98 -27.44 -0.53
CA LYS A 341 -2.63 -27.17 -1.05
C LYS A 341 -2.31 -25.67 -1.15
N VAL A 342 -3.29 -24.84 -1.53
CA VAL A 342 -3.14 -23.37 -1.56
C VAL A 342 -2.91 -22.81 -0.15
N TYR A 343 -3.68 -23.25 0.84
CA TYR A 343 -3.45 -22.90 2.25
C TYR A 343 -2.10 -23.39 2.77
N LEU A 344 -1.67 -24.58 2.39
CA LEU A 344 -0.36 -25.13 2.78
C LEU A 344 0.78 -24.30 2.21
N LYS A 345 0.68 -23.82 0.96
CA LYS A 345 1.63 -22.89 0.35
C LYS A 345 1.69 -21.57 1.13
N LYS A 346 0.53 -21.02 1.50
CA LYS A 346 0.43 -19.84 2.37
C LYS A 346 1.10 -20.07 3.73
N PHE A 347 0.82 -21.19 4.40
CA PHE A 347 1.41 -21.52 5.69
C PHE A 347 2.91 -21.75 5.62
N ALA A 348 3.41 -22.35 4.54
CA ALA A 348 4.83 -22.51 4.31
C ALA A 348 5.54 -21.14 4.25
N PHE A 349 4.97 -20.17 3.53
CA PHE A 349 5.49 -18.80 3.51
C PHE A 349 5.45 -18.13 4.88
N LEU A 350 4.34 -18.26 5.63
CA LEU A 350 4.26 -17.71 6.98
C LEU A 350 5.27 -18.37 7.93
N LYS A 351 5.50 -19.68 7.81
CA LYS A 351 6.49 -20.41 8.60
C LYS A 351 7.92 -19.96 8.30
N VAL A 352 8.24 -19.69 7.03
CA VAL A 352 9.52 -19.06 6.65
C VAL A 352 9.73 -17.75 7.40
N LEU A 353 8.69 -16.92 7.55
CA LEU A 353 8.77 -15.68 8.31
C LEU A 353 8.93 -15.93 9.82
N ILE A 354 8.22 -16.92 10.39
CA ILE A 354 8.38 -17.32 11.80
C ILE A 354 9.84 -17.66 12.11
N GLU A 355 10.45 -18.52 11.30
CA GLU A 355 11.82 -18.97 11.51
C GLU A 355 12.86 -17.88 11.23
N ARG A 356 12.73 -17.18 10.10
CA ARG A 356 13.69 -16.12 9.71
C ARG A 356 13.75 -14.98 10.71
N TYR A 357 12.62 -14.66 11.36
CA TYR A 357 12.51 -13.55 12.30
C TYR A 357 12.46 -13.99 13.77
N ASN A 358 12.83 -15.24 14.07
CA ASN A 358 12.91 -15.79 15.43
C ASN A 358 11.67 -15.50 16.28
N ILE A 359 10.48 -15.66 15.69
CA ILE A 359 9.22 -15.46 16.39
C ILE A 359 9.06 -16.59 17.41
N LYS A 360 8.88 -16.22 18.68
CA LYS A 360 8.77 -17.20 19.76
C LYS A 360 7.37 -17.80 19.79
N LYS A 361 7.29 -19.10 20.02
CA LYS A 361 6.02 -19.78 20.33
C LYS A 361 5.64 -19.45 21.78
N THR A 362 4.48 -18.82 21.99
CA THR A 362 4.09 -18.27 23.30
C THR A 362 2.66 -18.66 23.67
N ALA A 363 2.30 -18.68 24.95
CA ALA A 363 0.90 -18.82 25.36
C ALA A 363 0.12 -17.54 25.01
N GLY A 364 -1.07 -17.69 24.45
CA GLY A 364 -1.96 -16.58 24.12
C GLY A 364 -3.33 -16.84 24.71
N GLU A 365 -3.58 -16.45 25.96
CA GLU A 365 -4.82 -16.73 26.69
C GLU A 365 -6.11 -16.58 25.83
N PHE A 366 -6.71 -17.69 25.38
CA PHE A 366 -7.88 -17.69 24.50
C PHE A 366 -9.18 -17.49 25.30
N LYS A 367 -9.80 -16.31 25.23
CA LYS A 367 -11.07 -16.01 25.89
C LYS A 367 -12.22 -15.95 24.87
N LYS A 368 -13.19 -16.87 25.00
CA LYS A 368 -14.33 -16.95 24.07
C LYS A 368 -15.30 -15.78 24.25
N LYS A 369 -15.73 -15.19 23.14
CA LYS A 369 -16.78 -14.16 23.05
C LYS A 369 -17.66 -14.43 21.81
N LYS A 370 -18.84 -15.01 22.04
CA LYS A 370 -19.76 -15.47 20.98
C LYS A 370 -19.05 -16.44 20.00
N ASN A 371 -18.94 -16.06 18.73
CA ASN A 371 -18.29 -16.80 17.64
C ASN A 371 -16.82 -16.37 17.41
N THR A 372 -16.23 -15.65 18.36
CA THR A 372 -14.86 -15.14 18.31
C THR A 372 -14.10 -15.45 19.59
N TYR A 373 -12.78 -15.37 19.52
CA TYR A 373 -11.86 -15.43 20.65
C TYR A 373 -11.07 -14.12 20.75
N ILE A 374 -10.85 -13.66 21.97
CA ILE A 374 -9.94 -12.57 22.31
C ILE A 374 -8.69 -13.19 22.92
N ILE A 375 -7.53 -12.84 22.38
CA ILE A 375 -6.23 -13.43 22.70
C ILE A 375 -5.28 -12.34 23.15
N LYS A 376 -4.59 -12.58 24.26
CA LYS A 376 -3.52 -11.68 24.74
C LYS A 376 -2.18 -12.18 24.21
N HIS A 377 -1.66 -11.51 23.20
CA HIS A 377 -0.35 -11.81 22.62
C HIS A 377 0.80 -11.45 23.56
N HIS A 378 1.93 -12.16 23.44
CA HIS A 378 3.14 -11.87 24.21
C HIS A 378 3.82 -10.57 23.74
N GLU A 379 4.26 -9.73 24.67
CA GLU A 379 4.78 -8.39 24.36
C GLU A 379 6.02 -8.41 23.45
N GLU A 380 6.93 -9.36 23.65
CA GLU A 380 8.13 -9.48 22.80
C GLU A 380 7.78 -9.76 21.33
N ASN A 381 6.76 -10.59 21.08
CA ASN A 381 6.31 -10.90 19.73
C ASN A 381 5.62 -9.69 19.10
N LEU A 382 4.83 -8.93 19.86
CA LEU A 382 4.19 -7.70 19.37
C LEU A 382 5.20 -6.62 18.94
N ARG A 383 6.42 -6.62 19.51
CA ARG A 383 7.50 -5.73 19.07
C ARG A 383 8.11 -6.14 17.73
N ASN A 384 7.87 -7.36 17.26
CA ASN A 384 8.37 -7.86 15.98
C ASN A 384 7.38 -7.54 14.83
N PRO A 385 7.75 -6.70 13.85
CA PRO A 385 6.87 -6.37 12.72
C PRO A 385 6.43 -7.60 11.90
N ALA A 386 7.27 -8.63 11.81
CA ALA A 386 6.93 -9.87 11.10
C ALA A 386 5.81 -10.64 11.82
N TYR A 387 5.78 -10.63 13.15
CA TYR A 387 4.70 -11.27 13.92
C TYR A 387 3.37 -10.56 13.69
N ASN A 388 3.37 -9.22 13.77
CA ASN A 388 2.19 -8.41 13.48
C ASN A 388 1.68 -8.65 12.04
N TYR A 389 2.60 -8.79 11.08
CA TYR A 389 2.25 -9.22 9.74
C TYR A 389 1.57 -10.60 9.74
N ILE A 390 2.18 -11.63 10.34
CA ILE A 390 1.63 -12.99 10.33
C ILE A 390 0.23 -13.07 10.95
N ILE A 391 0.01 -12.48 12.14
CA ILE A 391 -1.29 -12.55 12.82
C ILE A 391 -2.39 -11.86 11.99
N SER A 392 -2.07 -10.74 11.32
CA SER A 392 -3.03 -10.07 10.43
C SER A 392 -3.45 -10.95 9.23
N ARG A 393 -2.58 -11.87 8.77
CA ARG A 393 -2.80 -12.75 7.62
C ARG A 393 -3.51 -14.06 7.96
N ILE A 394 -3.63 -14.41 9.23
CA ILE A 394 -4.33 -15.63 9.68
C ILE A 394 -5.71 -15.31 10.27
N GLY A 395 -6.21 -14.08 10.05
CA GLY A 395 -7.58 -13.71 10.36
C GLY A 395 -7.77 -13.00 11.71
N PHE A 396 -6.69 -12.57 12.36
CA PHE A 396 -6.82 -11.68 13.51
C PHE A 396 -7.22 -10.26 13.08
N PHE A 397 -7.99 -9.60 13.94
CA PHE A 397 -8.49 -8.24 13.76
C PHE A 397 -8.71 -7.55 15.11
N GLY A 398 -9.08 -6.27 15.08
CA GLY A 398 -9.39 -5.47 16.26
C GLY A 398 -8.15 -4.81 16.90
N LEU A 399 -8.26 -4.39 18.15
CA LEU A 399 -7.17 -3.69 18.84
C LEU A 399 -5.98 -4.64 19.03
N ASN A 400 -4.82 -4.23 18.49
CA ASN A 400 -3.58 -5.02 18.49
C ASN A 400 -3.76 -6.43 17.92
N ASP A 401 -4.68 -6.60 16.96
CA ASP A 401 -4.97 -7.88 16.31
C ASP A 401 -5.26 -8.99 17.32
N GLN A 402 -6.05 -8.69 18.35
CA GLN A 402 -6.33 -9.63 19.46
C GLN A 402 -7.57 -10.50 19.23
N THR A 403 -8.43 -10.19 18.25
CA THR A 403 -9.69 -10.91 18.05
C THR A 403 -9.62 -11.81 16.81
N ILE A 404 -10.15 -13.02 16.87
CA ILE A 404 -10.20 -13.96 15.73
C ILE A 404 -11.52 -14.77 15.78
N LYS A 405 -12.07 -15.15 14.62
CA LYS A 405 -13.28 -16.01 14.55
C LYS A 405 -12.93 -17.48 14.79
N SER A 406 -13.83 -18.25 15.39
CA SER A 406 -13.64 -19.70 15.60
C SER A 406 -13.33 -20.45 14.30
N SER A 407 -13.97 -20.06 13.18
CA SER A 407 -13.73 -20.64 11.86
C SER A 407 -12.31 -20.40 11.34
N GLU A 408 -11.78 -19.20 11.57
CA GLU A 408 -10.42 -18.82 11.14
C GLU A 408 -9.37 -19.58 11.95
N ILE A 409 -9.60 -19.83 13.24
CA ILE A 409 -8.73 -20.71 14.03
C ILE A 409 -8.71 -22.12 13.44
N GLY A 410 -9.88 -22.66 13.09
CA GLY A 410 -9.99 -24.01 12.53
C GLY A 410 -9.30 -24.17 11.18
N ILE A 411 -9.48 -23.20 10.27
CA ILE A 411 -8.84 -23.19 8.95
C ILE A 411 -7.32 -22.97 9.07
N ASN A 412 -6.89 -22.02 9.91
CA ASN A 412 -5.47 -21.68 10.12
C ASN A 412 -4.79 -22.55 11.20
N TYR A 413 -5.39 -23.66 11.62
CA TYR A 413 -4.95 -24.47 12.75
C TYR A 413 -3.47 -24.90 12.69
N LEU A 414 -3.00 -25.31 11.50
CA LEU A 414 -1.62 -25.78 11.31
C LEU A 414 -0.58 -24.69 11.59
N ILE A 415 -0.82 -23.46 11.14
CA ILE A 415 0.11 -22.34 11.39
C ILE A 415 -0.07 -21.78 12.81
N MET A 416 -1.29 -21.81 13.35
CA MET A 416 -1.57 -21.40 14.74
C MET A 416 -0.79 -22.26 15.75
N LYS A 417 -0.64 -23.57 15.49
CA LYS A 417 0.20 -24.48 16.28
C LYS A 417 1.69 -24.10 16.29
N GLU A 418 2.18 -23.36 15.32
CA GLU A 418 3.57 -22.88 15.29
C GLU A 418 3.73 -21.60 16.13
N LEU A 419 2.65 -20.85 16.36
CA LEU A 419 2.66 -19.57 17.08
C LEU A 419 2.31 -19.70 18.57
N PHE A 420 1.41 -20.62 18.93
CA PHE A 420 0.84 -20.70 20.28
C PHE A 420 1.20 -22.00 21.00
N LEU A 421 1.54 -21.90 22.29
CA LEU A 421 1.77 -23.06 23.17
C LEU A 421 0.47 -23.74 23.60
N ASP A 422 -0.65 -23.02 23.53
CA ASP A 422 -1.97 -23.49 23.94
C ASP A 422 -2.45 -24.70 23.13
N ASP A 423 -3.14 -25.62 23.81
CA ASP A 423 -3.80 -26.74 23.15
C ASP A 423 -5.10 -26.29 22.49
N LEU A 424 -5.00 -25.90 21.22
CA LEU A 424 -6.11 -25.44 20.39
C LEU A 424 -7.20 -26.51 20.19
N SER A 425 -6.92 -27.79 20.44
CA SER A 425 -7.93 -28.86 20.33
C SER A 425 -9.04 -28.74 21.38
N LYS A 426 -8.76 -28.08 22.52
CA LYS A 426 -9.74 -27.81 23.58
C LYS A 426 -10.78 -26.76 23.20
N LEU A 427 -10.56 -26.04 22.10
CA LEU A 427 -11.50 -25.04 21.57
C LEU A 427 -12.53 -25.76 20.68
N GLN A 428 -13.60 -26.31 21.28
CA GLN A 428 -14.57 -27.20 20.61
C GLN A 428 -15.07 -26.69 19.24
N ASP A 429 -15.49 -25.43 19.15
CA ASP A 429 -16.01 -24.85 17.92
C ASP A 429 -14.91 -24.61 16.87
N ALA A 430 -13.68 -24.25 17.27
CA ALA A 430 -12.56 -24.17 16.33
C ALA A 430 -12.15 -25.57 15.83
N PHE A 431 -12.20 -26.58 16.70
CA PHE A 431 -11.93 -27.97 16.35
C PHE A 431 -12.97 -28.53 15.38
N TYR A 432 -14.24 -28.17 15.51
CA TYR A 432 -15.29 -28.50 14.54
C TYR A 432 -14.92 -28.02 13.12
N TYR A 433 -14.58 -26.73 12.98
CA TYR A 433 -14.18 -26.18 11.68
C TYR A 433 -12.88 -26.77 11.15
N ARG A 434 -11.92 -27.08 12.04
CA ARG A 434 -10.70 -27.81 11.67
C ARG A 434 -11.05 -29.17 11.07
N LYS A 435 -11.88 -29.98 11.75
CA LYS A 435 -12.27 -31.32 11.28
C LYS A 435 -13.00 -31.26 9.94
N GLN A 436 -13.87 -30.26 9.77
CA GLN A 436 -14.60 -30.04 8.51
C GLN A 436 -13.66 -29.70 7.35
N PHE A 437 -12.65 -28.85 7.59
CA PHE A 437 -11.77 -28.39 6.53
C PHE A 437 -10.61 -29.36 6.27
N TRP A 438 -9.86 -29.74 7.30
CA TRP A 438 -8.63 -30.55 7.21
C TRP A 438 -8.89 -32.06 7.30
N GLY A 439 -10.02 -32.50 7.85
CA GLY A 439 -10.29 -33.91 8.13
C GLY A 439 -9.76 -34.35 9.50
N GLU A 440 -9.69 -35.67 9.71
CA GLU A 440 -9.24 -36.28 10.96
C GLU A 440 -7.71 -36.44 11.05
N ASP A 441 -6.98 -36.31 9.93
CA ASP A 441 -5.54 -36.50 9.92
C ASP A 441 -4.80 -35.31 10.58
N GLU A 442 -4.02 -35.61 11.61
CA GLU A 442 -3.41 -34.63 12.50
C GLU A 442 -1.95 -34.28 12.15
N ASN A 443 -1.34 -35.04 11.24
CA ASN A 443 0.12 -35.13 11.14
C ASN A 443 0.75 -34.25 10.06
N TYR A 444 -0.02 -33.35 9.44
CA TYR A 444 0.54 -32.49 8.40
C TYR A 444 1.53 -31.48 9.00
N LYS A 445 2.83 -31.68 8.72
CA LYS A 445 3.90 -30.74 9.04
C LYS A 445 4.08 -29.75 7.90
N ILE A 446 4.00 -28.45 8.20
CA ILE A 446 4.26 -27.39 7.24
C ILE A 446 5.74 -27.48 6.80
N LYS A 447 5.95 -27.68 5.49
CA LYS A 447 7.28 -27.73 4.86
C LYS A 447 7.73 -26.32 4.51
N ILE A 448 8.82 -25.87 5.11
CA ILE A 448 9.38 -24.51 4.90
C ILE A 448 9.82 -24.31 3.45
N ILE A 449 10.34 -25.37 2.80
CA ILE A 449 10.92 -25.30 1.45
C ILE A 449 9.91 -24.83 0.40
N ASP A 450 8.62 -25.16 0.58
CA ASP A 450 7.54 -24.77 -0.32
C ASP A 450 7.27 -23.26 -0.28
N GLY A 451 7.54 -22.64 0.88
CA GLY A 451 7.39 -21.21 1.12
C GLY A 451 8.55 -20.36 0.59
N LEU A 452 9.74 -20.94 0.39
CA LEU A 452 10.90 -20.22 -0.15
C LEU A 452 10.64 -19.71 -1.57
N SER A 453 9.84 -20.43 -2.35
CA SER A 453 9.42 -20.03 -3.69
C SER A 453 8.63 -18.72 -3.71
N LEU A 454 7.93 -18.40 -2.61
CA LEU A 454 7.12 -17.19 -2.43
C LEU A 454 7.92 -15.99 -1.94
N LEU A 455 9.18 -16.18 -1.53
CA LEU A 455 10.10 -15.05 -1.38
C LEU A 455 10.51 -14.58 -2.77
N SER A 456 10.36 -13.28 -3.02
CA SER A 456 10.68 -12.67 -4.31
C SER A 456 12.17 -12.85 -4.63
N ARG A 457 12.50 -13.71 -5.60
CA ARG A 457 13.80 -13.66 -6.29
C ARG A 457 13.78 -12.43 -7.20
N ASN A 458 14.85 -11.63 -7.15
CA ASN A 458 14.99 -10.45 -8.01
C ASN A 458 14.95 -10.87 -9.47
N ILE A 459 13.88 -10.51 -10.18
CA ILE A 459 13.88 -10.44 -11.63
C ILE A 459 13.57 -8.99 -11.96
N GLU A 460 14.61 -8.23 -12.32
CA GLU A 460 14.44 -6.87 -12.81
C GLU A 460 13.93 -6.94 -14.25
N TYR A 461 12.65 -6.60 -14.43
CA TYR A 461 12.06 -6.39 -15.74
C TYR A 461 12.23 -4.89 -16.06
N SER A 462 13.17 -4.55 -16.95
CA SER A 462 13.35 -3.18 -17.44
C SER A 462 12.63 -3.00 -18.77
N TYR A 463 11.58 -2.19 -18.79
CA TYR A 463 10.85 -1.90 -20.03
C TYR A 463 10.32 -0.47 -20.02
N GLY A 464 10.50 0.24 -21.14
CA GLY A 464 9.82 1.51 -21.38
C GLY A 464 8.30 1.31 -21.32
N VAL A 465 7.62 2.17 -20.57
CA VAL A 465 6.16 2.28 -20.56
C VAL A 465 5.80 3.45 -21.46
N ASP A 466 5.07 3.19 -22.54
CA ASP A 466 4.60 4.22 -23.48
C ASP A 466 3.61 5.17 -22.79
N GLN A 467 3.67 6.47 -23.11
CA GLN A 467 2.84 7.48 -22.45
C GLN A 467 1.32 7.23 -22.62
N ALA A 468 0.88 6.71 -23.78
CA ALA A 468 -0.51 6.33 -24.02
C ALA A 468 -1.01 5.17 -23.11
N SER A 469 -0.10 4.42 -22.50
CA SER A 469 -0.44 3.34 -21.56
C SER A 469 -0.67 3.83 -20.13
N LEU A 470 -0.24 5.04 -19.76
CA LEU A 470 -0.36 5.59 -18.40
C LEU A 470 -1.82 5.75 -17.95
N GLU A 471 -2.71 6.18 -18.84
CA GLU A 471 -4.12 6.46 -18.50
C GLU A 471 -4.93 5.18 -18.20
N ARG A 472 -4.56 4.06 -18.85
CA ARG A 472 -5.25 2.77 -18.76
C ARG A 472 -4.58 1.80 -17.78
N THR A 473 -3.46 2.17 -17.17
CA THR A 473 -2.63 1.30 -16.35
C THR A 473 -2.52 1.82 -14.91
N ILE A 474 -2.46 0.90 -13.96
CA ILE A 474 -2.25 1.17 -12.54
C ILE A 474 -1.11 0.28 -12.02
N ILE A 475 -0.31 0.80 -11.08
CA ILE A 475 0.66 -0.03 -10.34
C ILE A 475 -0.04 -0.64 -9.14
N ILE A 476 0.08 -1.96 -8.95
CA ILE A 476 -0.47 -2.65 -7.79
C ILE A 476 0.65 -3.40 -7.09
N GLU A 477 0.81 -3.14 -5.79
CA GLU A 477 1.57 -4.00 -4.90
C GLU A 477 0.66 -5.11 -4.37
N TRP A 478 1.02 -6.36 -4.69
CA TRP A 478 0.31 -7.54 -4.21
C TRP A 478 0.72 -7.88 -2.79
N ASN A 479 -0.23 -8.35 -1.99
CA ASN A 479 -0.03 -8.71 -0.60
C ASN A 479 -0.53 -10.13 -0.36
N LEU A 480 -0.10 -10.80 0.72
CA LEU A 480 -0.63 -12.11 1.06
C LEU A 480 -2.12 -11.98 1.45
N ALA A 481 -2.98 -12.78 0.84
CA ALA A 481 -4.40 -12.77 1.15
C ALA A 481 -4.68 -13.40 2.53
N ASN A 482 -5.62 -12.83 3.28
CA ASN A 482 -6.03 -13.37 4.58
C ASN A 482 -6.71 -14.74 4.42
N LYS A 483 -7.54 -14.86 3.39
CA LYS A 483 -8.10 -16.12 2.87
C LYS A 483 -7.80 -16.14 1.37
N PRO A 484 -7.41 -17.28 0.78
CA PRO A 484 -7.36 -17.39 -0.67
C PRO A 484 -8.73 -17.07 -1.27
N ILE A 485 -8.75 -16.26 -2.32
CA ILE A 485 -9.99 -15.85 -3.00
C ILE A 485 -9.87 -16.36 -4.43
N GLN A 486 -10.81 -17.23 -4.85
CA GLN A 486 -10.77 -17.88 -6.16
C GLN A 486 -9.41 -18.56 -6.46
N GLY A 487 -8.82 -19.20 -5.45
CA GLY A 487 -7.51 -19.85 -5.57
C GLY A 487 -6.30 -18.90 -5.54
N SER A 488 -6.50 -17.58 -5.56
CA SER A 488 -5.41 -16.61 -5.44
C SER A 488 -4.91 -16.50 -4.01
N ILE A 489 -3.60 -16.64 -3.82
CA ILE A 489 -2.93 -16.42 -2.52
C ILE A 489 -2.57 -14.95 -2.28
N VAL A 490 -2.74 -14.10 -3.29
CA VAL A 490 -2.43 -12.67 -3.20
C VAL A 490 -3.66 -11.81 -3.42
N ASN A 491 -3.69 -10.66 -2.77
CA ASN A 491 -4.67 -9.62 -3.04
C ASN A 491 -4.08 -8.23 -2.78
N ALA A 492 -4.76 -7.21 -3.25
CA ALA A 492 -4.51 -5.83 -2.88
C ALA A 492 -5.81 -5.20 -2.37
N TYR A 493 -5.69 -4.14 -1.57
CA TYR A 493 -6.84 -3.43 -1.03
C TYR A 493 -6.87 -2.01 -1.60
N GLY A 494 -7.93 -1.69 -2.33
CA GLY A 494 -8.28 -0.33 -2.75
C GLY A 494 -9.64 0.07 -2.18
N SER A 495 -10.51 0.67 -3.02
CA SER A 495 -11.95 0.81 -2.73
C SER A 495 -12.65 -0.55 -2.61
N GLN A 496 -12.06 -1.59 -3.20
CA GLN A 496 -12.52 -2.97 -3.22
C GLN A 496 -11.34 -3.92 -2.99
N ILE A 497 -11.62 -5.21 -2.75
CA ILE A 497 -10.59 -6.26 -2.69
C ILE A 497 -10.19 -6.60 -4.12
N ILE A 498 -8.93 -6.41 -4.47
CA ILE A 498 -8.44 -6.63 -5.82
C ILE A 498 -7.69 -7.96 -5.88
N ILE A 499 -8.04 -8.79 -6.88
CA ILE A 499 -7.39 -10.07 -7.16
C ILE A 499 -6.94 -10.11 -8.63
N PRO A 500 -5.85 -10.83 -8.94
CA PRO A 500 -5.45 -11.06 -10.32
C PRO A 500 -6.47 -11.95 -11.04
N ASP A 501 -6.68 -11.71 -12.33
CA ASP A 501 -7.46 -12.60 -13.20
C ASP A 501 -6.82 -13.99 -13.25
N GLN A 502 -7.60 -15.03 -12.93
CA GLN A 502 -7.18 -16.43 -12.96
C GLN A 502 -6.79 -16.91 -14.36
N ASN A 503 -7.32 -16.29 -15.40
CA ASN A 503 -6.96 -16.60 -16.79
C ASN A 503 -5.64 -15.96 -17.20
N ASN A 504 -5.04 -15.14 -16.35
CA ASN A 504 -3.78 -14.49 -16.63
C ASN A 504 -2.61 -15.47 -16.45
N PRO A 505 -1.64 -15.55 -17.38
CA PRO A 505 -0.49 -16.42 -17.25
C PRO A 505 0.33 -16.20 -15.98
N LEU A 506 0.31 -14.97 -15.43
CA LEU A 506 1.03 -14.64 -14.21
C LEU A 506 0.29 -15.03 -12.92
N PHE A 507 -0.97 -15.49 -12.99
CA PHE A 507 -1.81 -15.70 -11.79
C PHE A 507 -1.12 -16.56 -10.72
N HIS A 508 -0.54 -17.70 -11.11
CA HIS A 508 0.14 -18.62 -10.19
C HIS A 508 1.58 -18.17 -9.81
N ASP A 509 2.14 -17.24 -10.59
CA ASP A 509 3.49 -16.70 -10.43
C ASP A 509 3.55 -15.44 -9.56
N LEU A 510 2.40 -14.83 -9.27
CA LEU A 510 2.30 -13.66 -8.41
C LEU A 510 2.56 -14.05 -6.96
N LYS A 511 3.44 -13.28 -6.33
CA LYS A 511 3.91 -13.50 -4.96
C LYS A 511 3.54 -12.31 -4.07
N PRO A 512 3.44 -12.50 -2.75
CA PRO A 512 3.37 -11.39 -1.83
C PRO A 512 4.54 -10.42 -2.08
N PHE A 513 4.24 -9.12 -2.03
CA PHE A 513 5.14 -7.99 -2.30
C PHE A 513 5.58 -7.81 -3.76
N ASP A 514 5.04 -8.57 -4.72
CA ASP A 514 5.28 -8.28 -6.14
C ASP A 514 4.62 -6.94 -6.52
N LEU A 515 5.36 -6.11 -7.25
CA LEU A 515 4.84 -4.88 -7.84
C LEU A 515 4.53 -5.12 -9.32
N CYS A 516 3.32 -4.80 -9.77
CA CYS A 516 2.88 -5.09 -11.14
C CYS A 516 2.17 -3.92 -11.81
N TYR A 517 2.37 -3.79 -13.12
CA TYR A 517 1.48 -3.02 -13.98
C TYR A 517 0.22 -3.83 -14.26
N CYS A 518 -0.94 -3.25 -13.98
CA CYS A 518 -2.25 -3.87 -14.17
C CYS A 518 -3.16 -2.95 -14.98
N LYS A 519 -4.12 -3.52 -15.71
CA LYS A 519 -5.18 -2.72 -16.35
C LYS A 519 -6.04 -2.05 -15.28
N LYS A 520 -6.33 -0.75 -15.46
CA LYS A 520 -7.17 0.04 -14.55
C LYS A 520 -8.63 -0.43 -14.58
N THR A 521 -9.13 -0.73 -15.77
CA THR A 521 -10.47 -1.31 -16.00
C THR A 521 -10.48 -2.77 -15.52
N PRO A 522 -11.37 -3.13 -14.59
CA PRO A 522 -11.52 -4.51 -14.17
C PRO A 522 -12.08 -5.38 -15.29
N VAL A 523 -11.78 -6.67 -15.20
CA VAL A 523 -12.46 -7.71 -15.98
C VAL A 523 -13.85 -7.96 -15.43
N LYS A 524 -13.98 -7.92 -14.10
CA LYS A 524 -15.24 -8.20 -13.39
C LYS A 524 -15.23 -7.62 -11.98
N ILE A 525 -16.41 -7.33 -11.45
CA ILE A 525 -16.63 -7.05 -10.03
C ILE A 525 -17.64 -8.07 -9.48
N GLU A 526 -17.24 -8.89 -8.51
CA GLU A 526 -18.11 -9.88 -7.89
C GLU A 526 -18.67 -9.41 -6.55
N SER A 527 -19.98 -9.63 -6.37
CA SER A 527 -20.71 -9.27 -5.14
C SER A 527 -20.42 -7.84 -4.69
N ASN A 528 -20.14 -6.93 -5.63
CA ASN A 528 -19.83 -5.53 -5.38
C ASN A 528 -18.59 -5.26 -4.48
N ILE A 529 -17.76 -6.27 -4.19
CA ILE A 529 -16.62 -6.20 -3.25
C ILE A 529 -15.30 -6.67 -3.88
N ILE A 530 -15.33 -7.70 -4.73
CA ILE A 530 -14.11 -8.32 -5.28
C ILE A 530 -13.93 -7.84 -6.71
N LYS A 531 -12.82 -7.14 -6.98
CA LYS A 531 -12.45 -6.60 -8.28
C LYS A 531 -11.36 -7.48 -8.91
N THR A 532 -11.66 -8.08 -10.05
CA THR A 532 -10.69 -8.89 -10.80
C THR A 532 -10.00 -8.02 -11.84
N VAL A 533 -8.67 -7.96 -11.80
CA VAL A 533 -7.86 -7.13 -12.69
C VAL A 533 -6.88 -7.94 -13.51
N ASN A 534 -6.66 -7.50 -14.75
CA ASN A 534 -5.69 -8.11 -15.63
C ASN A 534 -4.28 -7.61 -15.31
N VAL A 535 -3.38 -8.53 -15.01
CA VAL A 535 -1.97 -8.23 -14.78
C VAL A 535 -1.25 -8.16 -16.12
N ILE A 536 -0.63 -7.02 -16.43
CA ILE A 536 0.11 -6.85 -17.67
C ILE A 536 1.50 -7.47 -17.51
N LYS A 537 2.24 -7.06 -16.49
CA LYS A 537 3.59 -7.57 -16.18
C LYS A 537 4.05 -7.13 -14.79
N LYS A 538 5.08 -7.80 -14.27
CA LYS A 538 5.83 -7.37 -13.09
C LYS A 538 6.65 -6.10 -13.43
N CYS A 539 6.85 -5.23 -12.44
CA CYS A 539 7.57 -3.96 -12.62
C CYS A 539 8.68 -3.79 -11.59
N SER A 540 9.79 -3.18 -12.02
CA SER A 540 10.91 -2.84 -11.15
C SER A 540 10.59 -1.63 -10.26
N PHE A 541 11.30 -1.47 -9.14
CA PHE A 541 11.15 -0.28 -8.29
C PHE A 541 11.48 1.02 -9.05
N ARG A 542 12.50 1.00 -9.91
CA ARG A 542 12.86 2.16 -10.75
C ARG A 542 11.74 2.54 -11.70
N ASP A 543 11.15 1.57 -12.39
CA ASP A 543 10.07 1.83 -13.34
C ASP A 543 8.80 2.28 -12.61
N ALA A 544 8.51 1.69 -11.46
CA ALA A 544 7.39 2.10 -10.62
C ALA A 544 7.55 3.54 -10.15
N ILE A 545 8.72 3.90 -9.61
CA ILE A 545 9.00 5.27 -9.17
C ILE A 545 8.88 6.24 -10.32
N LYS A 546 9.49 5.93 -11.48
CA LYS A 546 9.42 6.74 -12.69
C LYS A 546 7.98 6.94 -13.18
N SER A 547 7.17 5.89 -13.16
CA SER A 547 5.76 5.94 -13.58
C SER A 547 4.90 6.75 -12.60
N VAL A 548 5.11 6.58 -11.29
CA VAL A 548 4.44 7.38 -10.26
C VAL A 548 4.83 8.86 -10.39
N SER A 549 6.11 9.15 -10.66
CA SER A 549 6.58 10.52 -10.90
C SER A 549 5.94 11.17 -12.14
N ARG A 550 5.49 10.36 -13.11
CA ARG A 550 4.74 10.80 -14.29
C ARG A 550 3.23 10.89 -14.06
N GLY A 551 2.76 10.67 -12.83
CA GLY A 551 1.35 10.77 -12.46
C GLY A 551 0.55 9.47 -12.51
N MET A 552 1.19 8.30 -12.75
CA MET A 552 0.47 7.03 -12.76
C MET A 552 -0.21 6.76 -11.40
N THR A 553 -1.45 6.28 -11.43
CA THR A 553 -2.15 5.81 -10.23
C THR A 553 -1.51 4.54 -9.69
N PHE A 554 -1.62 4.30 -8.39
CA PHE A 554 -1.07 3.11 -7.76
C PHE A 554 -1.88 2.68 -6.53
N ILE A 555 -1.78 1.41 -6.18
CA ILE A 555 -2.18 0.82 -4.91
C ILE A 555 -0.90 0.32 -4.24
N GLU A 556 -0.46 1.05 -3.22
CA GLU A 556 0.69 0.68 -2.41
C GLU A 556 0.30 -0.29 -1.29
N GLY A 557 1.24 -1.14 -0.88
CA GLY A 557 1.11 -1.96 0.31
C GLY A 557 2.14 -1.52 1.34
N TYR A 558 3.34 -2.08 1.24
CA TYR A 558 4.47 -1.86 2.13
C TYR A 558 5.58 -0.99 1.54
N TYR A 559 5.69 -0.89 0.22
CA TYR A 559 6.61 0.05 -0.42
C TYR A 559 5.95 1.44 -0.51
N PRO A 560 6.52 2.48 0.14
CA PRO A 560 5.85 3.78 0.28
C PRO A 560 5.95 4.63 -1.00
N LEU A 561 5.21 4.25 -2.06
CA LEU A 561 5.14 4.98 -3.33
C LEU A 561 4.50 6.37 -3.17
N SER A 562 3.63 6.55 -2.17
CA SER A 562 3.01 7.83 -1.82
C SER A 562 4.02 8.93 -1.46
N LEU A 563 5.18 8.56 -0.89
CA LEU A 563 6.25 9.53 -0.61
C LEU A 563 6.80 10.19 -1.88
N ILE A 564 6.74 9.51 -3.03
CA ILE A 564 7.19 10.07 -4.31
C ILE A 564 6.31 11.27 -4.67
N LYS A 565 4.99 11.13 -4.54
CA LYS A 565 4.03 12.22 -4.78
C LYS A 565 4.19 13.33 -3.76
N ALA A 566 4.32 12.99 -2.47
CA ALA A 566 4.50 13.99 -1.42
C ALA A 566 5.76 14.86 -1.64
N VAL A 567 6.86 14.25 -2.10
CA VAL A 567 8.08 15.01 -2.47
C VAL A 567 7.83 15.88 -3.70
N LEU A 568 7.22 15.35 -4.76
CA LEU A 568 6.95 16.11 -5.99
C LEU A 568 6.01 17.30 -5.75
N TYR A 569 5.02 17.14 -4.86
CA TYR A 569 4.09 18.19 -4.47
C TYR A 569 4.62 19.08 -3.34
N LYS A 570 5.86 18.89 -2.90
CA LYS A 570 6.51 19.71 -1.86
C LYS A 570 5.76 19.68 -0.51
N GLU A 571 5.03 18.59 -0.25
CA GLU A 571 4.36 18.33 1.04
C GLU A 571 5.35 17.83 2.11
N ILE A 572 6.42 17.18 1.65
CA ILE A 572 7.53 16.72 2.49
C ILE A 572 8.86 17.03 1.79
N ASN A 573 9.86 17.49 2.55
CA ASN A 573 11.18 17.70 1.97
C ASN A 573 11.89 16.35 1.72
N PRO A 574 12.81 16.29 0.74
CA PRO A 574 13.43 15.03 0.32
C PRO A 574 14.24 14.33 1.43
N PHE A 575 14.79 15.07 2.39
CA PHE A 575 15.57 14.50 3.49
C PHE A 575 14.69 13.79 4.51
N GLN A 576 13.57 14.41 4.89
CA GLN A 576 12.56 13.79 5.74
C GLN A 576 11.97 12.55 5.07
N ALA A 577 11.65 12.62 3.78
CA ALA A 577 11.17 11.46 3.02
C ALA A 577 12.18 10.30 3.06
N ASN A 578 13.48 10.57 2.86
CA ASN A 578 14.54 9.58 2.98
C ASN A 578 14.61 8.96 4.40
N LEU A 579 14.46 9.77 5.46
CA LEU A 579 14.44 9.28 6.83
C LEU A 579 13.25 8.35 7.08
N ILE A 580 12.06 8.68 6.58
CA ILE A 580 10.87 7.82 6.69
C ILE A 580 11.13 6.47 6.02
N VAL A 581 11.65 6.47 4.79
CA VAL A 581 11.92 5.22 4.05
C VAL A 581 12.99 4.40 4.77
N ILE A 582 14.08 5.01 5.21
CA ILE A 582 15.19 4.31 5.89
C ILE A 582 14.74 3.76 7.24
N ASN A 583 13.93 4.48 8.01
CA ASN A 583 13.52 4.09 9.36
C ASN A 583 12.22 3.26 9.40
N ASN A 584 11.65 2.90 8.25
CA ASN A 584 10.44 2.10 8.18
C ASN A 584 10.66 0.72 8.87
N PRO A 585 9.92 0.39 9.94
CA PRO A 585 10.12 -0.86 10.68
C PRO A 585 9.84 -2.11 9.83
N ASN A 586 8.98 -1.99 8.81
CA ASN A 586 8.64 -3.12 7.96
C ASN A 586 9.81 -3.54 7.05
N ARG A 587 10.83 -2.69 6.86
CA ARG A 587 12.04 -3.01 6.08
C ARG A 587 12.77 -4.27 6.57
N LEU A 588 12.54 -4.65 7.82
CA LEU A 588 13.14 -5.84 8.43
C LEU A 588 12.64 -7.11 7.75
N PHE A 589 11.36 -7.17 7.35
CA PHE A 589 10.73 -8.39 6.84
C PHE A 589 10.28 -8.35 5.38
N ILE A 590 10.07 -7.16 4.82
CA ILE A 590 9.74 -7.02 3.40
C ILE A 590 10.98 -7.40 2.57
N PRO A 591 10.85 -8.28 1.57
CA PRO A 591 11.97 -8.62 0.71
C PRO A 591 12.42 -7.43 -0.14
N ASN A 592 13.71 -7.36 -0.49
CA ASN A 592 14.26 -6.38 -1.43
C ASN A 592 14.02 -4.89 -1.09
N TYR A 593 13.68 -4.57 0.16
CA TYR A 593 13.46 -3.19 0.59
C TYR A 593 14.72 -2.32 0.46
N SER A 594 15.93 -2.89 0.52
CA SER A 594 17.19 -2.19 0.25
C SER A 594 17.27 -1.68 -1.20
N SER A 595 16.83 -2.49 -2.17
CA SER A 595 16.79 -2.10 -3.58
C SER A 595 15.74 -1.01 -3.82
N PHE A 596 14.62 -1.03 -3.09
CA PHE A 596 13.67 0.08 -3.08
C PHE A 596 14.31 1.37 -2.53
N ILE A 597 15.06 1.30 -1.41
CA ILE A 597 15.78 2.46 -0.85
C ILE A 597 16.74 3.05 -1.88
N GLU A 598 17.48 2.22 -2.61
CA GLU A 598 18.43 2.67 -3.64
C GLU A 598 17.72 3.40 -4.78
N ALA A 599 16.66 2.81 -5.33
CA ALA A 599 15.87 3.44 -6.39
C ALA A 599 15.19 4.73 -5.90
N PHE A 600 14.71 4.77 -4.66
CA PHE A 600 14.12 5.96 -4.06
C PHE A 600 15.14 7.09 -3.86
N LYS A 601 16.35 6.77 -3.38
CA LYS A 601 17.46 7.73 -3.27
C LYS A 601 17.87 8.30 -4.62
N GLU A 602 17.88 7.49 -5.67
CA GLU A 602 18.13 7.95 -7.04
C GLU A 602 17.09 8.98 -7.48
N PHE A 603 15.81 8.74 -7.19
CA PHE A 603 14.73 9.71 -7.42
C PHE A 603 14.92 11.00 -6.62
N LEU A 604 15.19 10.91 -5.31
CA LEU A 604 15.39 12.09 -4.46
C LEU A 604 16.58 12.93 -4.93
N PHE A 605 17.67 12.29 -5.35
CA PHE A 605 18.84 12.99 -5.87
C PHE A 605 18.49 13.80 -7.13
N ARG A 606 17.74 13.21 -8.07
CA ARG A 606 17.26 13.92 -9.26
C ARG A 606 16.36 15.10 -8.89
N PHE A 607 15.41 14.89 -7.98
CA PHE A 607 14.53 15.95 -7.49
C PHE A 607 15.31 17.12 -6.85
N ILE A 608 16.30 16.82 -6.01
CA ILE A 608 17.14 17.86 -5.38
C ILE A 608 17.92 18.66 -6.43
N LEU A 609 18.39 18.01 -7.50
CA LEU A 609 19.10 18.69 -8.58
C LEU A 609 18.20 19.64 -9.37
N ASP A 610 16.95 19.23 -9.62
CA ASP A 610 15.98 20.00 -10.38
C ASP A 610 15.37 21.16 -9.53
N GLU A 611 15.17 20.95 -8.23
CA GLU A 611 14.46 21.86 -7.31
C GLU A 611 15.39 22.50 -6.24
N LYS A 612 16.65 22.78 -6.58
CA LYS A 612 17.69 23.24 -5.64
C LYS A 612 17.29 24.43 -4.76
N GLU A 613 16.66 25.45 -5.33
CA GLU A 613 16.28 26.66 -4.58
C GLU A 613 15.15 26.37 -3.58
N TYR A 614 14.17 25.54 -3.94
CA TYR A 614 13.14 25.11 -2.99
C TYR A 614 13.75 24.33 -1.82
N VAL A 615 14.63 23.36 -2.12
CA VAL A 615 15.31 22.57 -1.08
C VAL A 615 16.16 23.48 -0.19
N PHE A 616 16.78 24.51 -0.76
CA PHE A 616 17.53 25.50 0.00
C PHE A 616 16.65 26.27 1.00
N GLU A 617 15.49 26.78 0.57
CA GLU A 617 14.56 27.48 1.46
C GLU A 617 14.12 26.61 2.65
N GLU A 618 13.82 25.33 2.40
CA GLU A 618 13.47 24.37 3.46
C GLU A 618 14.60 24.22 4.49
N LEU A 619 15.84 24.08 4.03
CA LEU A 619 17.00 23.88 4.91
C LEU A 619 17.34 25.12 5.76
N LYS A 620 17.02 26.33 5.29
CA LYS A 620 17.26 27.59 6.04
C LYS A 620 16.49 27.66 7.35
N SER A 621 15.37 26.97 7.47
CA SER A 621 14.49 27.03 8.64
C SER A 621 15.16 26.55 9.94
N ASN A 622 16.10 25.61 9.84
CA ASN A 622 16.90 25.11 10.97
C ASN A 622 18.36 24.89 10.56
N VAL A 623 19.10 26.00 10.48
CA VAL A 623 20.49 26.00 10.01
C VAL A 623 21.40 25.07 10.83
N LEU A 624 21.22 25.04 12.15
CA LEU A 624 22.09 24.28 13.06
C LEU A 624 22.07 22.78 12.76
N GLU A 625 20.89 22.21 12.57
CA GLU A 625 20.73 20.78 12.26
C GLU A 625 21.10 20.45 10.81
N ASN A 626 21.01 21.44 9.91
CA ASN A 626 21.13 21.25 8.47
C ASN A 626 22.47 21.64 7.86
N ILE A 627 23.50 21.98 8.66
CA ILE A 627 24.81 22.46 8.16
C ILE A 627 25.39 21.52 7.10
N ASN A 628 25.47 20.22 7.40
CA ASN A 628 26.04 19.24 6.48
C ASN A 628 25.23 19.12 5.19
N LEU A 629 23.90 19.28 5.27
CA LEU A 629 23.01 19.25 4.10
C LEU A 629 23.18 20.50 3.24
N LEU A 630 23.34 21.67 3.87
CA LEU A 630 23.64 22.93 3.18
C LEU A 630 24.99 22.88 2.47
N LEU A 631 26.02 22.33 3.12
CA LEU A 631 27.34 22.12 2.52
C LEU A 631 27.28 21.17 1.31
N ASN A 632 26.51 20.07 1.42
CA ASN A 632 26.25 19.16 0.30
C ASN A 632 25.53 19.87 -0.86
N LEU A 633 24.48 20.65 -0.56
CA LEU A 633 23.69 21.36 -1.57
C LEU A 633 24.51 22.41 -2.33
N LEU A 634 25.43 23.09 -1.63
CA LEU A 634 26.36 24.07 -2.20
C LEU A 634 27.58 23.42 -2.90
N ASN A 635 27.70 22.09 -2.82
CA ASN A 635 28.85 21.31 -3.28
C ASN A 635 30.17 21.86 -2.71
N LEU A 636 30.25 22.00 -1.38
CA LEU A 636 31.37 22.64 -0.68
C LEU A 636 32.27 21.66 0.11
N ASN A 637 31.89 20.39 0.26
CA ASN A 637 32.67 19.46 1.10
C ASN A 637 34.14 19.32 0.66
N ASP A 638 34.36 19.22 -0.65
CA ASP A 638 35.71 19.14 -1.21
C ASP A 638 36.41 20.51 -1.16
N ASP A 639 35.68 21.60 -1.42
CA ASP A 639 36.19 22.98 -1.37
C ASP A 639 36.69 23.37 0.04
N LEU A 640 36.12 22.79 1.09
CA LEU A 640 36.43 23.08 2.50
C LEU A 640 37.37 22.04 3.14
N ALA A 641 37.88 21.10 2.36
CA ALA A 641 38.70 20.00 2.87
C ALA A 641 39.92 20.50 3.64
N GLY A 642 40.02 20.10 4.92
CA GLY A 642 41.13 20.48 5.80
C GLY A 642 40.91 21.76 6.61
N LEU A 643 39.72 22.35 6.58
CA LEU A 643 39.32 23.42 7.51
C LEU A 643 38.50 22.82 8.67
N ASP A 644 38.99 22.93 9.90
CA ASP A 644 38.28 22.52 11.12
C ASP A 644 37.63 23.75 11.78
N LEU A 645 36.60 24.30 11.12
CA LEU A 645 35.91 25.54 11.50
C LEU A 645 34.44 25.28 11.85
N SER A 646 33.90 26.11 12.75
CA SER A 646 32.46 26.12 13.03
C SER A 646 31.70 26.83 11.91
N PHE A 647 31.30 26.09 10.87
CA PHE A 647 30.54 26.64 9.75
C PHE A 647 29.16 27.16 10.14
N TYR A 648 28.63 26.75 11.30
CA TYR A 648 27.34 27.22 11.83
C TYR A 648 27.29 28.75 11.95
N GLU A 649 28.30 29.35 12.56
CA GLU A 649 28.32 30.80 12.83
C GLU A 649 28.37 31.61 11.53
N ILE A 650 29.08 31.09 10.53
CA ILE A 650 29.14 31.68 9.19
C ILE A 650 27.77 31.61 8.52
N PHE A 651 27.11 30.45 8.53
CA PHE A 651 25.77 30.33 7.97
C PHE A 651 24.74 31.19 8.71
N LYS A 652 24.81 31.26 10.04
CA LYS A 652 23.93 32.09 10.87
C LYS A 652 24.03 33.58 10.52
N LYS A 653 25.23 34.07 10.21
CA LYS A 653 25.46 35.46 9.78
C LYS A 653 24.93 35.73 8.37
N LEU A 654 25.05 34.76 7.46
CA LEU A 654 24.80 34.96 6.04
C LEU A 654 23.37 34.64 5.59
N ILE A 655 22.69 33.72 6.30
CA ILE A 655 21.34 33.31 5.95
C ILE A 655 20.37 34.44 6.28
N SER A 656 19.69 34.92 5.24
CA SER A 656 18.62 35.91 5.33
C SER A 656 17.44 35.47 4.46
N PRO A 657 16.22 35.97 4.72
CA PRO A 657 15.02 35.52 3.99
C PRO A 657 15.09 35.69 2.47
N LYS A 658 15.92 36.61 1.97
CA LYS A 658 16.01 36.93 0.53
C LYS A 658 17.26 36.37 -0.18
N ILE A 659 18.14 35.65 0.53
CA ILE A 659 19.38 35.17 -0.08
C ILE A 659 19.10 33.99 -1.01
N THR A 660 19.66 34.00 -2.23
CA THR A 660 19.61 32.85 -3.14
C THR A 660 20.76 31.88 -2.88
N LEU A 661 20.63 30.63 -3.35
CA LEU A 661 21.68 29.61 -3.16
C LEU A 661 23.02 30.06 -3.74
N LYS A 662 23.01 30.67 -4.94
CA LYS A 662 24.21 31.18 -5.62
C LYS A 662 24.86 32.32 -4.82
N GLN A 663 24.04 33.25 -4.29
CA GLN A 663 24.54 34.35 -3.47
C GLN A 663 25.14 33.83 -2.16
N LEU A 664 24.48 32.86 -1.51
CA LEU A 664 25.00 32.24 -0.29
C LEU A 664 26.35 31.58 -0.55
N LYS A 665 26.53 30.79 -1.64
CA LYS A 665 27.82 30.16 -1.95
C LYS A 665 28.95 31.19 -2.02
N SER A 666 28.75 32.26 -2.78
CA SER A 666 29.77 33.29 -2.97
C SER A 666 30.08 34.05 -1.66
N LYS A 667 29.05 34.44 -0.90
CA LYS A 667 29.21 35.14 0.38
C LYS A 667 29.87 34.25 1.43
N PHE A 668 29.53 32.97 1.46
CA PHE A 668 30.10 31.99 2.39
C PHE A 668 31.60 31.80 2.17
N LEU A 669 32.03 31.64 0.91
CA LEU A 669 33.45 31.52 0.59
C LEU A 669 34.23 32.81 0.88
N ASN A 670 33.63 33.98 0.62
CA ASN A 670 34.25 35.27 0.94
C ASN A 670 34.40 35.47 2.45
N GLU A 671 33.35 35.19 3.21
CA GLU A 671 33.38 35.28 4.68
C GLU A 671 34.41 34.30 5.28
N LEU A 672 34.53 33.09 4.70
CA LEU A 672 35.60 32.15 5.08
C LEU A 672 37.00 32.70 4.79
N HIS A 673 37.21 33.35 3.64
CA HIS A 673 38.48 34.00 3.35
C HIS A 673 38.81 35.07 4.39
N SER A 674 37.85 35.94 4.71
CA SER A 674 38.04 36.98 5.74
C SER A 674 38.31 36.39 7.12
N LEU A 675 37.61 35.32 7.51
CA LEU A 675 37.84 34.65 8.79
C LEU A 675 39.23 34.02 8.88
N ILE A 676 39.68 33.38 7.79
CA ILE A 676 41.05 32.82 7.73
C ILE A 676 42.07 33.94 7.84
N GLU A 677 41.90 35.04 7.11
CA GLU A 677 42.79 36.20 7.18
C GLU A 677 42.83 36.79 8.60
N GLU A 678 41.69 36.96 9.26
CA GLU A 678 41.62 37.44 10.64
C GLU A 678 42.36 36.52 11.63
N ILE A 679 42.20 35.19 11.49
CA ILE A 679 42.88 34.20 12.34
C ILE A 679 44.40 34.30 12.15
N LEU A 680 44.86 34.44 10.90
CA LEU A 680 46.28 34.52 10.59
C LEU A 680 46.89 35.87 11.01
N ASP A 681 46.14 36.97 10.90
CA ASP A 681 46.58 38.31 11.29
C ASP A 681 46.68 38.47 12.82
N LYS A 682 45.70 37.94 13.58
CA LYS A 682 45.76 37.94 15.05
C LYS A 682 46.90 37.09 15.59
N GLY A 683 47.23 35.99 14.89
CA GLY A 683 48.36 35.12 15.23
C GLY A 683 48.28 34.54 16.64
N GLU A 684 47.07 34.31 17.17
CA GLU A 684 46.88 33.77 18.51
C GLU A 684 47.53 32.39 18.64
N LEU A 685 48.10 32.11 19.82
CA LEU A 685 48.85 30.89 20.06
C LEU A 685 47.95 29.64 19.88
N GLY A 686 48.32 28.76 18.95
CA GLY A 686 47.55 27.55 18.63
C GLY A 686 46.40 27.73 17.65
N SER A 687 46.12 28.95 17.21
CA SER A 687 45.02 29.26 16.27
C SER A 687 45.16 28.54 14.92
N THR A 688 46.39 28.28 14.47
CA THR A 688 46.66 27.60 13.21
C THR A 688 46.43 26.08 13.24
N ILE A 689 46.06 25.48 14.38
CA ILE A 689 45.83 24.03 14.50
C ILE A 689 44.69 23.53 13.62
N ILE A 690 43.69 24.38 13.39
CA ILE A 690 42.47 24.08 12.65
C ILE A 690 42.68 23.85 11.14
N PHE A 691 43.90 24.10 10.62
CA PHE A 691 44.22 24.00 9.19
C PHE A 691 45.01 22.72 8.86
N ASP A 692 44.41 21.75 8.19
CA ASP A 692 45.14 20.59 7.64
C ASP A 692 45.66 20.87 6.22
N LEU A 693 46.88 21.41 6.14
CA LEU A 693 47.52 21.78 4.87
C LEU A 693 47.63 20.61 3.87
N LYS A 694 47.67 19.35 4.33
CA LYS A 694 47.73 18.19 3.43
C LYS A 694 46.40 18.01 2.71
N LYS A 695 45.28 18.21 3.41
CA LYS A 695 43.94 18.13 2.85
C LYS A 695 43.57 19.37 2.03
N MET A 696 44.08 20.54 2.43
CA MET A 696 43.81 21.81 1.73
C MET A 696 44.47 21.92 0.35
N LYS A 697 45.38 21.02 -0.03
CA LYS A 697 46.22 21.14 -1.26
C LYS A 697 45.45 21.44 -2.54
N ASN A 698 44.23 20.90 -2.66
CA ASN A 698 43.37 21.06 -3.84
C ASN A 698 42.22 22.05 -3.63
N THR A 699 42.30 22.89 -2.59
CA THR A 699 41.26 23.87 -2.24
C THR A 699 41.71 25.30 -2.56
N ALA A 700 40.76 26.22 -2.72
CA ALA A 700 41.06 27.65 -2.93
C ALA A 700 41.80 28.30 -1.74
N PHE A 701 41.80 27.66 -0.57
CA PHE A 701 42.44 28.15 0.65
C PHE A 701 43.92 27.75 0.77
N PHE A 702 44.45 26.92 -0.14
CA PHE A 702 45.87 26.56 -0.14
C PHE A 702 46.80 27.76 -0.34
N LYS A 703 46.30 28.87 -0.88
CA LYS A 703 47.06 30.13 -1.02
C LYS A 703 47.63 30.63 0.32
N TYR A 704 47.02 30.29 1.45
CA TYR A 704 47.48 30.67 2.79
C TYR A 704 48.51 29.70 3.39
N ALA A 705 48.87 28.60 2.71
CA ALA A 705 49.68 27.53 3.28
C ALA A 705 51.07 27.97 3.77
N ASN A 706 51.71 28.90 3.05
CA ASN A 706 53.01 29.44 3.44
C ASN A 706 52.91 30.27 4.73
N LEU A 707 51.95 31.20 4.79
CA LEU A 707 51.70 32.02 5.96
C LEU A 707 51.35 31.18 7.20
N ILE A 708 50.50 30.17 7.03
CA ILE A 708 50.16 29.21 8.10
C ILE A 708 51.41 28.48 8.60
N ASN A 709 52.29 28.03 7.70
CA ASN A 709 53.52 27.35 8.10
C ASN A 709 54.48 28.27 8.85
N ASP A 710 54.60 29.52 8.42
CA ASP A 710 55.47 30.51 9.07
C ASP A 710 54.96 30.86 10.47
N LEU A 711 53.64 31.09 10.62
CA LEU A 711 53.01 31.29 11.92
C LEU A 711 53.21 30.10 12.85
N ARG A 712 53.02 28.86 12.38
CA ARG A 712 53.27 27.66 13.19
C ARG A 712 54.69 27.57 13.71
N ARG A 713 55.67 27.94 12.88
CA ARG A 713 57.09 27.97 13.28
C ARG A 713 57.35 29.08 14.30
N ASN A 714 56.73 30.24 14.12
CA ASN A 714 56.86 31.38 15.03
C ASN A 714 56.18 31.13 16.37
N GLU A 715 54.94 30.62 16.38
CA GLU A 715 54.23 30.16 17.59
C GLU A 715 55.11 29.20 18.38
N PHE A 716 55.63 28.15 17.72
CA PHE A 716 56.45 27.13 18.37
C PHE A 716 57.76 27.71 18.92
N LYS A 717 58.40 28.63 18.19
CA LYS A 717 59.65 29.29 18.60
C LYS A 717 59.45 30.23 19.78
N ASN A 718 58.36 30.99 19.79
CA ASN A 718 58.12 32.06 20.76
C ASN A 718 57.45 31.53 22.05
N THR A 719 56.96 30.29 22.05
CA THR A 719 56.37 29.67 23.23
C THR A 719 57.44 29.15 24.18
N ASN A 720 57.37 29.55 25.45
CA ASN A 720 58.34 29.16 26.47
C ASN A 720 58.09 27.72 26.96
N ILE A 721 59.18 26.99 27.15
CA ILE A 721 59.23 25.73 27.88
C ILE A 721 59.91 26.01 29.21
N LEU A 722 59.19 25.87 30.32
CA LEU A 722 59.74 26.16 31.65
C LEU A 722 60.56 24.98 32.16
N ARG A 723 61.80 25.24 32.55
CA ARG A 723 62.67 24.25 33.21
C ARG A 723 62.46 24.34 34.71
N LEU A 724 61.99 23.25 35.32
CA LEU A 724 61.60 23.13 36.72
C LEU A 724 62.54 22.17 37.48
N GLY A 725 63.00 22.57 38.67
CA GLY A 725 63.72 21.73 39.64
C GLY A 725 65.25 21.86 39.65
N ASN A 726 65.88 21.32 40.70
CA ASN A 726 67.34 21.34 40.91
C ASN A 726 68.08 20.32 40.03
N LYS A 727 69.41 20.46 39.89
CA LYS A 727 70.29 19.66 39.00
C LYS A 727 70.03 18.14 38.99
N ASN A 728 69.51 17.56 40.07
CA ASN A 728 69.28 16.12 40.21
C ASN A 728 67.84 15.64 39.88
N ASN A 729 66.85 16.53 39.72
CA ASN A 729 65.45 16.16 39.44
C ASN A 729 64.78 17.15 38.46
N LEU A 730 65.42 17.34 37.31
CA LEU A 730 65.02 18.28 36.26
C LEU A 730 63.79 17.81 35.47
N THR A 731 62.79 18.67 35.40
CA THR A 731 61.59 18.49 34.58
C THR A 731 61.31 19.71 33.71
N TYR A 732 60.61 19.53 32.60
CA TYR A 732 60.30 20.57 31.63
C TYR A 732 58.80 20.66 31.43
N ASP A 733 58.19 21.82 31.70
CA ASP A 733 56.77 22.05 31.47
C ASP A 733 56.49 22.39 30.00
N LEU A 734 55.71 21.53 29.36
CA LEU A 734 55.26 21.67 27.98
C LEU A 734 53.80 22.15 27.88
N SER A 735 53.17 22.55 28.99
CA SER A 735 51.78 22.99 29.05
C SER A 735 51.43 24.03 27.97
N GLU A 736 52.23 25.08 27.82
CA GLU A 736 52.03 26.13 26.82
C GLU A 736 52.40 25.67 25.40
N ILE A 737 53.56 25.01 25.20
CA ILE A 737 53.97 24.61 23.85
C ILE A 737 53.04 23.53 23.27
N ASN A 738 52.39 22.71 24.10
CA ASN A 738 51.38 21.74 23.69
C ASN A 738 50.12 22.39 23.08
N LYS A 739 49.88 23.68 23.33
CA LYS A 739 48.80 24.44 22.67
C LYS A 739 49.14 24.80 21.22
N THR A 740 50.41 24.73 20.80
CA THR A 740 50.84 24.98 19.41
C THR A 740 50.67 23.75 18.51
N TYR A 741 50.61 23.94 17.18
CA TYR A 741 50.47 22.84 16.22
C TYR A 741 51.60 21.80 16.31
N TYR A 742 52.85 22.25 16.27
CA TYR A 742 54.01 21.35 16.33
C TYR A 742 54.15 20.71 17.71
N GLY A 743 53.89 21.44 18.81
CA GLY A 743 53.93 20.88 20.15
C GLY A 743 52.92 19.76 20.34
N LYS A 744 51.67 19.96 19.91
CA LYS A 744 50.63 18.92 19.94
C LYS A 744 50.99 17.68 19.11
N LYS A 745 51.62 17.86 17.95
CA LYS A 745 52.13 16.76 17.11
C LYS A 745 53.24 15.98 17.83
N PHE A 746 54.22 16.65 18.43
CA PHE A 746 55.30 15.99 19.15
C PHE A 746 54.83 15.26 20.41
N VAL A 747 53.92 15.85 21.19
CA VAL A 747 53.33 15.20 22.38
C VAL A 747 52.61 13.90 22.00
N ARG A 748 51.92 13.87 20.85
CA ARG A 748 51.32 12.65 20.29
C ARG A 748 52.35 11.62 19.87
N ILE A 749 53.37 12.02 19.09
CA ILE A 749 54.41 11.09 18.59
C ILE A 749 55.20 10.44 19.74
N LEU A 750 55.41 11.18 20.82
CA LEU A 750 56.18 10.73 21.98
C LEU A 750 55.32 10.02 23.05
N ASN A 751 54.00 9.85 22.83
CA ASN A 751 53.04 9.26 23.78
C ASN A 751 53.07 9.92 25.19
N ILE A 752 53.02 11.25 25.25
CA ILE A 752 53.10 12.03 26.51
C ILE A 752 51.72 12.61 26.90
N GLN A 753 50.62 12.08 26.36
CA GLN A 753 49.28 12.66 26.57
C GLN A 753 48.94 12.80 28.06
N GLY A 754 48.53 14.02 28.47
CA GLY A 754 48.09 14.33 29.83
C GLY A 754 49.18 14.64 30.86
N LYS A 755 50.47 14.61 30.49
CA LYS A 755 51.56 15.00 31.41
C LYS A 755 52.07 16.40 31.05
N PRO A 756 51.84 17.43 31.90
CA PRO A 756 52.34 18.78 31.63
C PRO A 756 53.87 18.81 31.65
N THR A 757 54.50 17.95 32.45
CA THR A 757 55.95 17.94 32.65
C THR A 757 56.65 16.70 32.10
N LEU A 758 57.84 16.91 31.51
CA LEU A 758 58.74 15.88 31.01
C LEU A 758 60.02 15.77 31.83
N LYS A 759 60.45 14.53 32.13
CA LYS A 759 61.82 14.28 32.62
C LYS A 759 62.86 14.51 31.52
N SER A 760 64.08 14.88 31.91
CA SER A 760 65.21 15.21 31.01
C SER A 760 65.44 14.24 29.84
N GLU A 761 65.32 12.93 30.05
CA GLU A 761 65.52 11.93 28.98
C GLU A 761 64.48 12.04 27.85
N LYS A 762 63.21 12.25 28.20
CA LYS A 762 62.13 12.42 27.22
C LYS A 762 62.18 13.80 26.56
N PHE A 763 62.60 14.82 27.31
CA PHE A 763 62.82 16.16 26.76
C PHE A 763 63.98 16.19 25.74
N LYS A 764 65.04 15.41 25.95
CA LYS A 764 66.13 15.26 24.97
C LYS A 764 65.59 14.73 23.63
N LYS A 765 64.74 13.69 23.65
CA LYS A 765 64.07 13.19 22.43
C LYS A 765 63.21 14.25 21.75
N PHE A 766 62.45 15.02 22.52
CA PHE A 766 61.66 16.14 22.01
C PHE A 766 62.55 17.19 21.31
N ARG A 767 63.67 17.57 21.94
CA ARG A 767 64.65 18.51 21.38
C ARG A 767 65.28 17.98 20.10
N ASP A 768 65.67 16.71 20.05
CA ASP A 768 66.26 16.07 18.87
C ASP A 768 65.29 16.10 17.68
N PHE A 769 63.99 15.87 17.92
CA PHE A 769 62.97 16.00 16.88
C PHE A 769 62.79 17.43 16.39
N CYS A 770 62.86 18.42 17.29
CA CYS A 770 62.79 19.83 16.91
C CYS A 770 63.98 20.22 16.01
N VAL A 771 65.20 19.79 16.37
CA VAL A 771 66.41 20.04 15.57
C VAL A 771 66.30 19.42 14.17
N LYS A 772 65.83 18.16 14.07
CA LYS A 772 65.63 17.49 12.78
C LYS A 772 64.63 18.20 11.86
N LEU A 773 63.65 18.90 12.44
CA LEU A 773 62.61 19.64 11.71
C LEU A 773 62.94 21.14 11.57
N ASN A 774 64.15 21.55 11.97
CA ASN A 774 64.61 22.95 11.97
C ASN A 774 63.65 23.90 12.73
N LEU A 775 63.11 23.41 13.85
CA LEU A 775 62.25 24.17 14.76
C LEU A 775 63.08 24.65 15.96
N LYS A 776 63.08 25.96 16.19
CA LYS A 776 63.74 26.56 17.36
C LYS A 776 62.84 26.39 18.59
N ILE A 777 63.42 26.04 19.73
CA ILE A 777 62.73 25.93 21.02
C ILE A 777 63.23 27.02 21.96
N ASN A 778 62.33 27.64 22.74
CA ASN A 778 62.70 28.61 23.76
C ASN A 778 62.54 27.99 25.15
N VAL A 779 63.67 27.67 25.80
CA VAL A 779 63.68 27.08 27.14
C VAL A 779 64.07 28.16 28.14
N VAL A 780 63.21 28.40 29.13
CA VAL A 780 63.40 29.45 30.13
C VAL A 780 63.44 28.79 31.51
N ASP A 781 64.38 29.21 32.36
CA ASP A 781 64.43 28.74 33.74
C ASP A 781 63.29 29.39 34.53
N SER A 782 62.54 28.61 35.33
CA SER A 782 61.57 29.22 36.25
C SER A 782 62.34 30.00 37.31
N LEU A 783 62.20 31.32 37.34
CA LEU A 783 62.62 32.13 38.48
C LEU A 783 61.82 31.63 39.70
N THR A 784 62.53 31.10 40.70
CA THR A 784 61.98 30.78 42.02
C THR A 784 61.31 31.99 42.64
#